data_AF-A0A7V6D003-F1
#
_entry.id   AF-A0A7V6D003-F1
#
_cell.length_a   1.000
_cell.length_b   1.000
_cell.length_c   1.000
_cell.angle_alpha   90.00
_cell.angle_beta   90.00
_cell.angle_gamma   90.00
#
_symmetry.space_group_name_H-M   'P 1'
#
loop_
_entity.id
_entity.type
_entity.pdbx_description
1 polymer ?
#
loop_
_entity_poly.entity_id
_entity_poly.type
_entity_poly.pdbx_seq_one_letter_code
_entity_poly.pdbx_strand_id
1 'polypeptide(L)'
;MPEVCQYGLNEFFYEEGRKTQALLRKILPAGLQLKYPVDREEKLGVPVEELLKLRYSKDPEDQYFFKRLLLETRRRSGEDISQEEEKELQNLEYSRKEKLFKVIDSVENYILVKEAIQKLPERGYESKAAEIALALGEYATAREALQKLLERGYNYNATYNATKIALALAEKDPNAAREAVQRLLEEGYESGATKIALVLAEKDPNAAREAMQKLLERGYESDAAKIALALGEYATAREAMQKLLERGYNSEAAKIALAVAKQIPEQVLYPLLYFQEVLLTHQVQSEELAFSYIRIAGLLREGRDLGTLIVKDIPSFRAIKEYSLKINSLLTADKQTPNVEVFWQNNQERLARLFNISSELTKNLINSKLSQFGFPRLQRILELADSFSLDFEANLNLLIEKTKTTEIATFEKLLELYDAYLRMNLKTALSQQIENLLSKSPLTPQEAVAALSKELFLQFSRKLGIQAEISDKTLSQWNLEYLSKLFFAERNFQEESKEALRLIIKSALQGDFEKIILREPFDSSRYSRKELEMIQEIQHHNQQVETEFQRVGLDYHFWLRGKPIREFSVGVSEVEKQQAIENFLKELSEIFFNILGRRRENIPGILPADRGKALFNKVFKKYGLGFNENGQLTFFKGKGEINPLDIKPALQETIDFLQSELESIVDERQRADLSTALDHLRNISDALPKLHETLKQKGYLLQIKPWERQPGYDIFQGNYTHCCIAVENFNQAAILDYLTDTGINVIEIKDKNTDQTIAQSFIFMAQNPEGQNILVLDNVEINNNYRGLHQTIRQHLFEYIKEYAERLAIKPEKKINTILLGTAYNDVDTSGLPYRDITLFKIGGGGVAGRQYLDSFGSSWVDPSRPTTKTFYVVLDLLKPSETRREVSQFELLTQLDEATLEQILSVEQASFPAAMQSTKEDLRETLENPNGIQIILRAADGTIVGYLASKPHNEALEELRQYDPKMQEEENALYIESIAILPESRSLRTFLQLGRTLLQEVKNRGFKKITMHARVASGLSSALQKRYGAKHLRTIDNWYNFGEPFDYLEIEV
;
A
#
# COMPACT_ATOMS: atom_id res chain seq x y z
N MET A 1 -16.20 -38.65 -52.97
CA MET A 1 -15.18 -37.94 -52.16
C MET A 1 -15.68 -36.74 -51.35
N PRO A 2 -16.78 -36.03 -51.67
CA PRO A 2 -17.32 -34.97 -50.79
C PRO A 2 -17.91 -35.49 -49.47
N GLU A 3 -18.62 -36.63 -49.49
CA GLU A 3 -19.33 -37.18 -48.32
C GLU A 3 -18.40 -37.75 -47.23
N VAL A 4 -17.24 -38.28 -47.61
CA VAL A 4 -16.25 -38.85 -46.68
C VAL A 4 -15.56 -37.77 -45.83
N CYS A 5 -15.36 -36.57 -46.37
CA CYS A 5 -14.84 -35.43 -45.59
C CYS A 5 -15.86 -34.86 -44.60
N GLN A 6 -17.15 -34.83 -44.97
CA GLN A 6 -18.20 -34.28 -44.11
C GLN A 6 -18.50 -35.22 -42.93
N TYR A 7 -18.51 -36.54 -43.18
CA TYR A 7 -18.61 -37.56 -42.11
C TYR A 7 -17.37 -37.57 -41.21
N GLY A 8 -16.16 -37.52 -41.78
CA GLY A 8 -14.92 -37.52 -40.99
C GLY A 8 -14.72 -36.27 -40.13
N LEU A 9 -15.15 -35.09 -40.60
CA LEU A 9 -15.14 -33.86 -39.79
C LEU A 9 -16.16 -33.92 -38.64
N ASN A 10 -17.36 -34.46 -38.88
CA ASN A 10 -18.36 -34.61 -37.82
C ASN A 10 -17.93 -35.61 -36.74
N GLU A 11 -17.30 -36.73 -37.09
CA GLU A 11 -16.68 -37.66 -36.11
C GLU A 11 -15.49 -37.01 -35.36
N PHE A 12 -14.64 -36.26 -36.07
CA PHE A 12 -13.48 -35.56 -35.49
C PHE A 12 -13.86 -34.57 -34.38
N PHE A 13 -15.07 -33.98 -34.44
CA PHE A 13 -15.58 -33.05 -33.43
C PHE A 13 -16.37 -33.71 -32.29
N TYR A 14 -16.79 -34.98 -32.42
CA TYR A 14 -17.65 -35.66 -31.46
C TYR A 14 -16.91 -36.52 -30.42
N GLU A 15 -15.68 -36.97 -30.67
CA GLU A 15 -14.90 -37.78 -29.71
C GLU A 15 -13.62 -37.10 -29.18
N GLU A 16 -13.27 -37.44 -27.92
CA GLU A 16 -12.30 -36.81 -27.02
C GLU A 16 -10.91 -36.48 -27.62
N GLY A 17 -10.83 -35.32 -28.26
CA GLY A 17 -9.58 -34.74 -28.73
C GLY A 17 -9.23 -33.41 -28.08
N ARG A 18 -9.49 -33.16 -26.80
CA ARG A 18 -9.32 -31.84 -26.15
C ARG A 18 -7.96 -31.17 -26.48
N LYS A 19 -6.86 -31.95 -26.49
CA LYS A 19 -5.52 -31.47 -26.86
C LYS A 19 -5.40 -31.06 -28.34
N THR A 20 -6.03 -31.80 -29.24
CA THR A 20 -6.03 -31.51 -30.68
C THR A 20 -6.97 -30.36 -31.01
N GLN A 21 -8.11 -30.23 -30.33
CA GLN A 21 -9.00 -29.07 -30.48
C GLN A 21 -8.31 -27.79 -29.99
N ALA A 22 -7.59 -27.84 -28.87
CA ALA A 22 -6.77 -26.72 -28.41
C ALA A 22 -5.62 -26.37 -29.39
N LEU A 23 -4.94 -27.38 -29.95
CA LEU A 23 -3.92 -27.16 -30.97
C LEU A 23 -4.51 -26.49 -32.23
N LEU A 24 -5.65 -26.98 -32.73
CA LEU A 24 -6.33 -26.43 -33.89
C LEU A 24 -6.85 -25.01 -33.62
N ARG A 25 -7.39 -24.76 -32.44
CA ARG A 25 -7.85 -23.42 -32.04
C ARG A 25 -6.71 -22.38 -32.10
N LYS A 26 -5.51 -22.73 -31.63
CA LYS A 26 -4.31 -21.85 -31.68
C LYS A 26 -3.85 -21.50 -33.10
N ILE A 27 -4.19 -22.34 -34.08
CA ILE A 27 -3.81 -22.10 -35.48
C ILE A 27 -4.99 -21.66 -36.36
N LEU A 28 -6.19 -21.51 -35.78
CA LEU A 28 -7.37 -21.00 -36.46
C LEU A 28 -7.10 -19.57 -36.96
N PRO A 29 -7.58 -19.18 -38.17
CA PRO A 29 -7.38 -17.83 -38.67
C PRO A 29 -7.85 -16.77 -37.68
N ALA A 30 -7.06 -15.71 -37.49
CA ALA A 30 -7.30 -14.65 -36.51
C ALA A 30 -8.74 -14.09 -36.59
N GLY A 31 -9.24 -13.88 -37.82
CA GLY A 31 -10.59 -13.39 -38.04
C GLY A 31 -11.70 -14.33 -37.59
N LEU A 32 -11.47 -15.65 -37.63
CA LEU A 32 -12.42 -16.65 -37.14
C LEU A 32 -12.34 -16.85 -35.62
N GLN A 33 -11.16 -16.69 -35.02
CA GLN A 33 -11.01 -16.70 -33.56
C GLN A 33 -11.86 -15.59 -32.90
N LEU A 34 -11.79 -14.37 -33.45
CA LEU A 34 -12.59 -13.23 -32.99
C LEU A 34 -14.09 -13.38 -33.28
N LYS A 35 -14.43 -13.88 -34.48
CA LYS A 35 -15.84 -14.04 -34.88
C LYS A 35 -16.57 -15.09 -34.03
N TYR A 36 -15.87 -16.16 -33.67
CA TYR A 36 -16.40 -17.26 -32.87
C TYR A 36 -15.58 -17.45 -31.58
N PRO A 37 -15.73 -16.57 -30.58
CA PRO A 37 -14.97 -16.67 -29.34
C PRO A 37 -15.46 -17.85 -28.47
N VAL A 38 -14.55 -18.44 -27.70
CA VAL A 38 -14.85 -19.57 -26.81
C VAL A 38 -14.36 -19.30 -25.39
N ASP A 39 -15.05 -19.86 -24.39
CA ASP A 39 -14.72 -19.76 -22.97
C ASP A 39 -13.59 -20.71 -22.54
N ARG A 40 -13.28 -21.70 -23.38
CA ARG A 40 -12.33 -22.79 -23.13
C ARG A 40 -11.56 -23.10 -24.41
N GLU A 41 -10.22 -23.06 -24.34
CA GLU A 41 -9.36 -23.33 -25.50
C GLU A 41 -9.58 -24.73 -26.08
N GLU A 42 -10.12 -25.67 -25.30
CA GLU A 42 -10.41 -27.03 -25.76
C GLU A 42 -11.63 -27.14 -26.69
N LYS A 43 -12.29 -26.03 -27.04
CA LYS A 43 -13.39 -26.01 -28.03
C LYS A 43 -12.96 -25.24 -29.28
N LEU A 44 -13.18 -25.79 -30.46
CA LEU A 44 -12.94 -25.05 -31.70
C LEU A 44 -13.96 -23.92 -31.92
N GLY A 45 -15.23 -24.15 -31.56
CA GLY A 45 -16.30 -23.13 -31.52
C GLY A 45 -16.80 -22.60 -32.86
N VAL A 46 -16.19 -23.02 -33.98
CA VAL A 46 -16.55 -22.58 -35.33
C VAL A 46 -17.52 -23.57 -35.98
N PRO A 47 -18.64 -23.12 -36.57
CA PRO A 47 -19.53 -23.98 -37.35
C PRO A 47 -18.80 -24.67 -38.51
N VAL A 48 -19.15 -25.94 -38.78
CA VAL A 48 -18.48 -26.76 -39.81
C VAL A 48 -18.58 -26.09 -41.19
N GLU A 49 -19.68 -25.41 -41.47
CA GLU A 49 -19.92 -24.69 -42.72
C GLU A 49 -18.91 -23.56 -42.94
N GLU A 50 -18.44 -22.88 -41.88
CA GLU A 50 -17.42 -21.84 -41.98
C GLU A 50 -16.03 -22.45 -42.19
N LEU A 51 -15.73 -23.58 -41.56
CA LEU A 51 -14.45 -24.29 -41.75
C LEU A 51 -14.30 -24.82 -43.18
N LEU A 52 -15.41 -25.26 -43.79
CA LEU A 52 -15.42 -25.73 -45.18
C LEU A 52 -15.14 -24.62 -46.19
N LYS A 53 -15.41 -23.35 -45.86
CA LYS A 53 -15.08 -22.20 -46.72
C LYS A 53 -13.57 -21.99 -46.83
N LEU A 54 -12.80 -22.31 -45.77
CA LEU A 54 -11.34 -22.17 -45.73
C LEU A 54 -10.63 -23.02 -46.78
N ARG A 55 -11.22 -24.16 -47.17
CA ARG A 55 -10.68 -25.08 -48.18
C ARG A 55 -10.38 -24.41 -49.52
N TYR A 56 -11.20 -23.42 -49.90
CA TYR A 56 -11.11 -22.74 -51.18
C TYR A 56 -10.43 -21.38 -51.08
N SER A 57 -9.97 -21.02 -49.88
CA SER A 57 -9.30 -19.75 -49.64
C SER A 57 -7.93 -19.73 -50.29
N LYS A 58 -7.57 -18.57 -50.86
CA LYS A 58 -6.21 -18.27 -51.32
C LYS A 58 -5.34 -17.69 -50.20
N ASP A 59 -5.92 -17.47 -49.02
CA ASP A 59 -5.22 -16.93 -47.87
C ASP A 59 -4.26 -17.97 -47.27
N PRO A 60 -2.96 -17.66 -47.10
CA PRO A 60 -2.00 -18.58 -46.52
C PRO A 60 -2.37 -19.07 -45.11
N GLU A 61 -3.07 -18.25 -44.31
CA GLU A 61 -3.50 -18.60 -42.96
C GLU A 61 -4.61 -19.66 -42.98
N ASP A 62 -5.60 -19.47 -43.86
CA ASP A 62 -6.71 -20.41 -44.08
C ASP A 62 -6.20 -21.74 -44.67
N GLN A 63 -5.27 -21.66 -45.62
CA GLN A 63 -4.64 -22.83 -46.25
C GLN A 63 -3.81 -23.62 -45.24
N TYR A 64 -3.02 -22.95 -44.40
CA TYR A 64 -2.26 -23.59 -43.33
C TYR A 64 -3.18 -24.32 -42.34
N PHE A 65 -4.24 -23.63 -41.87
CA PHE A 65 -5.21 -24.22 -40.95
C PHE A 65 -5.87 -25.47 -41.55
N PHE A 66 -6.40 -25.35 -42.77
CA PHE A 66 -7.11 -26.45 -43.43
C PHE A 66 -6.18 -27.63 -43.74
N LYS A 67 -4.95 -27.37 -44.20
CA LYS A 67 -3.94 -28.42 -44.44
C LYS A 67 -3.55 -29.12 -43.14
N ARG A 68 -3.34 -28.39 -42.04
CA ARG A 68 -3.06 -29.00 -40.74
C ARG A 68 -4.23 -29.84 -40.24
N LEU A 69 -5.45 -29.34 -40.34
CA LEU A 69 -6.68 -30.06 -39.97
C LEU A 69 -6.81 -31.38 -40.75
N LEU A 70 -6.58 -31.34 -42.06
CA LEU A 70 -6.60 -32.51 -42.94
C LEU A 70 -5.53 -33.53 -42.54
N LEU A 71 -4.28 -33.10 -42.36
CA LEU A 71 -3.18 -33.98 -41.97
C LEU A 71 -3.42 -34.61 -40.60
N GLU A 72 -3.94 -33.85 -39.63
CA GLU A 72 -4.25 -34.38 -38.31
C GLU A 72 -5.42 -35.38 -38.32
N THR A 73 -6.40 -35.17 -39.21
CA THR A 73 -7.48 -36.14 -39.45
C THR A 73 -6.93 -37.43 -40.07
N ARG A 74 -6.02 -37.33 -41.04
CA ARG A 74 -5.34 -38.47 -41.68
C ARG A 74 -4.43 -39.25 -40.72
N ARG A 75 -3.68 -38.55 -39.83
CA ARG A 75 -2.90 -39.22 -38.76
C ARG A 75 -3.78 -40.08 -37.87
N ARG A 76 -4.99 -39.61 -37.56
CA ARG A 76 -5.94 -40.33 -36.71
C ARG A 76 -6.62 -41.50 -37.43
N SER A 77 -6.85 -41.40 -38.74
CA SER A 77 -7.35 -42.53 -39.54
C SER A 77 -6.26 -43.56 -39.86
N GLY A 78 -5.01 -43.36 -39.40
CA GLY A 78 -3.89 -44.27 -39.63
C GLY A 78 -3.32 -44.18 -41.05
N GLU A 79 -3.61 -43.11 -41.79
CA GLU A 79 -3.09 -42.89 -43.13
C GLU A 79 -1.66 -42.32 -43.10
N ASP A 80 -0.80 -42.83 -44.00
CA ASP A 80 0.56 -42.34 -44.16
C ASP A 80 0.59 -40.91 -44.72
N ILE A 81 1.42 -40.07 -44.09
CA ILE A 81 1.69 -38.69 -44.52
C ILE A 81 3.05 -38.65 -45.21
N SER A 82 3.08 -38.11 -46.42
CA SER A 82 4.31 -37.99 -47.19
C SER A 82 5.20 -36.84 -46.68
N GLN A 83 6.52 -36.95 -46.89
CA GLN A 83 7.47 -35.87 -46.59
C GLN A 83 7.19 -34.58 -47.40
N GLU A 84 6.60 -34.73 -48.59
CA GLU A 84 6.22 -33.60 -49.45
C GLU A 84 5.06 -32.81 -48.86
N GLU A 85 4.07 -33.49 -48.26
CA GLU A 85 2.97 -32.85 -47.54
C GLU A 85 3.42 -32.15 -46.26
N GLU A 86 4.43 -32.67 -45.55
CA GLU A 86 5.02 -31.98 -44.40
C GLU A 86 5.81 -30.75 -44.80
N LYS A 87 6.54 -30.81 -45.92
CA LYS A 87 7.29 -29.67 -46.46
C LYS A 87 6.36 -28.56 -46.96
N GLU A 88 5.24 -28.92 -47.59
CA GLU A 88 4.19 -27.98 -47.99
C GLU A 88 3.60 -27.27 -46.76
N LEU A 89 3.31 -28.01 -45.69
CA LEU A 89 2.81 -27.44 -44.44
C LEU A 89 3.82 -26.46 -43.79
N GLN A 90 5.12 -26.76 -43.82
CA GLN A 90 6.17 -25.89 -43.31
C GLN A 90 6.27 -24.57 -44.10
N ASN A 91 6.15 -24.63 -45.43
CA ASN A 91 6.15 -23.42 -46.27
C ASN A 91 4.93 -22.54 -45.98
N LEU A 92 3.75 -23.14 -45.82
CA LEU A 92 2.53 -22.43 -45.43
C LEU A 92 2.65 -21.81 -44.02
N GLU A 93 3.33 -22.49 -43.09
CA GLU A 93 3.62 -21.94 -41.76
C GLU A 93 4.51 -20.69 -41.82
N TYR A 94 5.54 -20.71 -42.67
CA TYR A 94 6.43 -19.58 -42.87
C TYR A 94 5.68 -18.37 -43.46
N SER A 95 4.90 -18.58 -44.54
CA SER A 95 4.08 -17.53 -45.15
C SER A 95 3.02 -16.97 -44.19
N ARG A 96 2.43 -17.82 -43.33
CA ARG A 96 1.52 -17.38 -42.26
C ARG A 96 2.23 -16.47 -41.26
N LYS A 97 3.42 -16.85 -40.76
CA LYS A 97 4.19 -16.05 -39.79
C LYS A 97 4.59 -14.69 -40.36
N GLU A 98 5.00 -14.64 -41.63
CA GLU A 98 5.36 -13.39 -42.31
C GLU A 98 4.15 -12.44 -42.43
N LYS A 99 2.98 -12.97 -42.79
CA LYS A 99 1.72 -12.20 -42.86
C LYS A 99 1.30 -11.68 -41.49
N LEU A 100 1.40 -12.52 -40.44
CA LEU A 100 1.04 -12.14 -39.07
C LEU A 100 1.90 -10.99 -38.55
N PHE A 101 3.20 -11.02 -38.83
CA PHE A 101 4.14 -9.95 -38.48
C PHE A 101 3.75 -8.63 -39.13
N LYS A 102 3.39 -8.64 -40.42
CA LYS A 102 2.92 -7.45 -41.16
C LYS A 102 1.62 -6.87 -40.59
N VAL A 103 0.71 -7.73 -40.10
CA VAL A 103 -0.54 -7.31 -39.43
C VAL A 103 -0.25 -6.65 -38.08
N ILE A 104 0.62 -7.23 -37.24
CA ILE A 104 1.00 -6.66 -35.93
C ILE A 104 1.56 -5.24 -36.12
N ASP A 105 2.52 -5.08 -37.03
CA ASP A 105 3.17 -3.79 -37.31
C ASP A 105 2.17 -2.72 -37.79
N SER A 106 1.14 -3.14 -38.53
CA SER A 106 0.11 -2.22 -39.06
C SER A 106 -0.98 -1.87 -38.04
N VAL A 107 -1.32 -2.78 -37.11
CA VAL A 107 -2.25 -2.49 -35.99
C VAL A 107 -1.65 -1.39 -35.10
N GLU A 108 -0.35 -1.49 -34.79
CA GLU A 108 0.36 -0.47 -34.00
C GLU A 108 0.32 0.91 -34.68
N ASN A 109 0.51 0.94 -36.00
CA ASN A 109 0.44 2.18 -36.79
C ASN A 109 -1.00 2.77 -36.82
N TYR A 110 -2.04 1.94 -36.84
CA TYR A 110 -3.44 2.38 -36.82
C TYR A 110 -3.86 3.02 -35.49
N ILE A 111 -3.41 2.48 -34.35
CA ILE A 111 -3.71 3.01 -33.00
C ILE A 111 -3.15 4.42 -32.82
N LEU A 112 -1.90 4.64 -33.23
CA LEU A 112 -1.24 5.96 -33.22
C LEU A 112 -2.02 7.01 -34.04
N VAL A 113 -2.61 6.60 -35.16
CA VAL A 113 -3.42 7.47 -36.01
C VAL A 113 -4.77 7.80 -35.37
N LYS A 114 -5.42 6.84 -34.68
CA LYS A 114 -6.68 7.04 -33.94
C LYS A 114 -6.55 8.02 -32.77
N GLU A 115 -5.46 7.94 -32.01
CA GLU A 115 -5.21 8.87 -30.90
C GLU A 115 -5.00 10.31 -31.37
N ALA A 116 -4.33 10.50 -32.52
CA ALA A 116 -4.15 11.82 -33.10
C ALA A 116 -5.50 12.46 -33.47
N ILE A 117 -6.45 11.69 -34.01
CA ILE A 117 -7.78 12.20 -34.42
C ILE A 117 -8.59 12.71 -33.22
N GLN A 118 -8.49 12.05 -32.06
CA GLN A 118 -9.26 12.42 -30.87
C GLN A 118 -8.73 13.68 -30.19
N LYS A 119 -7.41 13.91 -30.21
CA LYS A 119 -6.77 15.03 -29.48
C LYS A 119 -6.67 16.34 -30.31
N LEU A 120 -6.79 16.27 -31.63
CA LEU A 120 -6.63 17.42 -32.54
C LEU A 120 -7.79 18.46 -32.50
N PRO A 121 -9.08 18.08 -32.33
CA PRO A 121 -10.20 19.03 -32.26
C PRO A 121 -10.18 19.91 -31.01
N GLU A 122 -9.77 19.37 -29.86
CA GLU A 122 -9.70 20.10 -28.58
C GLU A 122 -8.62 21.20 -28.54
N ARG A 123 -7.74 21.22 -29.55
CA ARG A 123 -6.60 22.14 -29.68
C ARG A 123 -6.68 23.08 -30.89
N GLY A 124 -7.83 23.16 -31.58
CA GLY A 124 -8.07 24.09 -32.69
C GLY A 124 -7.45 23.69 -34.04
N TYR A 125 -7.30 22.38 -34.30
CA TYR A 125 -6.75 21.83 -35.56
C TYR A 125 -7.79 21.02 -36.34
N GLU A 126 -8.97 21.59 -36.55
CA GLU A 126 -10.14 20.94 -37.18
C GLU A 126 -9.88 20.51 -38.64
N SER A 127 -8.99 21.21 -39.35
CA SER A 127 -8.55 20.88 -40.72
C SER A 127 -7.87 19.53 -40.84
N LYS A 128 -7.00 19.18 -39.90
CA LYS A 128 -6.23 17.94 -39.96
C LYS A 128 -7.00 16.76 -39.38
N ALA A 129 -7.86 16.99 -38.40
CA ALA A 129 -8.83 15.98 -37.98
C ALA A 129 -9.75 15.55 -39.14
N ALA A 130 -10.19 16.48 -40.00
CA ALA A 130 -11.03 16.20 -41.17
C ALA A 130 -10.32 15.41 -42.28
N GLU A 131 -9.06 15.74 -42.57
CA GLU A 131 -8.24 15.01 -43.56
C GLU A 131 -7.92 13.58 -43.12
N ILE A 132 -7.66 13.39 -41.82
CA ILE A 132 -7.40 12.06 -41.25
C ILE A 132 -8.71 11.23 -41.21
N ALA A 133 -9.85 11.83 -40.87
CA ALA A 133 -11.16 11.16 -40.92
C ALA A 133 -11.57 10.72 -42.34
N LEU A 134 -11.22 11.51 -43.38
CA LEU A 134 -11.42 11.15 -44.79
C LEU A 134 -10.54 9.98 -45.23
N ALA A 135 -9.28 9.94 -44.80
CA ALA A 135 -8.35 8.85 -45.11
C ALA A 135 -8.75 7.51 -44.45
N LEU A 136 -9.61 7.55 -43.43
CA LEU A 136 -10.12 6.39 -42.69
C LEU A 136 -11.59 6.03 -43.00
N GLY A 137 -12.25 6.75 -43.90
CA GLY A 137 -13.61 6.43 -44.36
C GLY A 137 -14.76 6.90 -43.46
N GLU A 138 -14.55 7.85 -42.53
CA GLU A 138 -15.59 8.40 -41.66
C GLU A 138 -16.16 9.73 -42.19
N TYR A 139 -17.13 9.64 -43.11
CA TYR A 139 -17.59 10.77 -43.94
C TYR A 139 -18.48 11.81 -43.25
N ALA A 140 -19.11 11.49 -42.11
CA ALA A 140 -20.01 12.41 -41.42
C ALA A 140 -19.25 13.53 -40.68
N THR A 141 -18.13 13.17 -40.02
CA THR A 141 -17.26 14.07 -39.25
C THR A 141 -16.44 15.01 -40.15
N ALA A 142 -16.06 14.54 -41.35
CA ALA A 142 -15.32 15.33 -42.34
C ALA A 142 -16.12 16.50 -42.93
N ARG A 143 -17.46 16.40 -42.94
CA ARG A 143 -18.35 17.34 -43.62
C ARG A 143 -18.58 18.64 -42.82
N GLU A 144 -18.50 18.57 -41.50
CA GLU A 144 -18.74 19.69 -40.58
C GLU A 144 -17.49 20.58 -40.39
N ALA A 145 -16.30 20.00 -40.48
CA ALA A 145 -15.02 20.70 -40.35
C ALA A 145 -14.58 21.46 -41.61
N LEU A 146 -14.97 20.98 -42.81
CA LEU A 146 -14.66 21.61 -44.09
C LEU A 146 -15.35 22.98 -44.26
N GLN A 147 -16.52 23.16 -43.64
CA GLN A 147 -17.32 24.38 -43.77
C GLN A 147 -16.69 25.59 -43.05
N LYS A 148 -15.82 25.37 -42.06
CA LYS A 148 -15.13 26.43 -41.29
C LYS A 148 -13.79 26.87 -41.90
N LEU A 149 -13.21 26.08 -42.80
CA LEU A 149 -11.91 26.35 -43.43
C LEU A 149 -11.99 27.26 -44.65
N LEU A 150 -13.17 27.37 -45.25
CA LEU A 150 -13.41 28.21 -46.44
C LEU A 150 -13.40 29.71 -46.13
N GLU A 151 -13.32 30.12 -44.86
CA GLU A 151 -13.46 31.53 -44.44
C GLU A 151 -12.12 32.29 -44.28
N ARG A 152 -10.94 31.66 -44.42
CA ARG A 152 -9.64 32.32 -44.14
C ARG A 152 -8.53 31.94 -45.14
N GLY A 153 -8.35 32.74 -46.20
CA GLY A 153 -7.36 32.53 -47.27
C GLY A 153 -5.91 32.93 -46.95
N TYR A 154 -4.94 32.44 -47.76
CA TYR A 154 -3.48 32.67 -47.66
C TYR A 154 -2.74 32.62 -49.03
N ASN A 155 -1.49 33.12 -49.13
CA ASN A 155 -0.56 32.91 -50.28
C ASN A 155 0.94 32.76 -49.86
N TYR A 156 1.71 31.98 -50.65
CA TYR A 156 2.91 31.16 -50.33
C TYR A 156 4.10 31.34 -51.33
N ASN A 157 4.34 32.51 -51.92
CA ASN A 157 5.10 32.58 -53.19
C ASN A 157 6.62 32.88 -53.16
N ALA A 158 7.32 32.75 -52.04
CA ALA A 158 8.76 33.12 -51.98
C ALA A 158 9.75 31.92 -51.96
N THR A 159 9.33 30.72 -51.56
CA THR A 159 10.22 29.57 -51.31
C THR A 159 10.39 28.63 -52.52
N TYR A 160 9.57 28.84 -53.56
CA TYR A 160 9.47 27.98 -54.75
C TYR A 160 10.71 28.06 -55.67
N ASN A 161 11.37 29.22 -55.75
CA ASN A 161 12.43 29.45 -56.74
C ASN A 161 13.83 28.98 -56.32
N ALA A 162 14.09 28.82 -55.02
CA ALA A 162 15.40 28.36 -54.52
C ALA A 162 15.56 26.82 -54.58
N THR A 163 14.45 26.07 -54.47
CA THR A 163 14.48 24.59 -54.47
C THR A 163 14.72 24.01 -55.86
N LYS A 164 14.36 24.75 -56.92
CA LYS A 164 14.43 24.30 -58.32
C LYS A 164 15.87 24.23 -58.87
N ILE A 165 16.79 24.95 -58.25
CA ILE A 165 18.19 25.05 -58.70
C ILE A 165 19.06 23.93 -58.08
N ALA A 166 18.75 23.49 -56.85
CA ALA A 166 19.48 22.42 -56.18
C ALA A 166 19.17 21.01 -56.73
N LEU A 167 17.96 20.80 -57.26
CA LEU A 167 17.54 19.54 -57.88
C LEU A 167 18.29 19.19 -59.18
N ALA A 168 18.89 20.18 -59.87
CA ALA A 168 19.55 19.98 -61.17
C ALA A 168 20.99 19.43 -61.07
N LEU A 169 21.59 19.39 -59.87
CA LEU A 169 22.99 18.99 -59.68
C LEU A 169 23.18 17.58 -59.10
N ALA A 170 22.13 16.94 -58.60
CA ALA A 170 22.22 15.62 -57.95
C ALA A 170 22.21 14.42 -58.92
N GLU A 171 21.89 14.62 -60.21
CA GLU A 171 21.77 13.52 -61.19
C GLU A 171 23.10 13.01 -61.76
N LYS A 172 24.24 13.69 -61.56
CA LYS A 172 25.49 13.39 -62.30
C LYS A 172 26.74 13.09 -61.47
N ASP A 173 26.75 13.34 -60.16
CA ASP A 173 27.93 13.06 -59.30
C ASP A 173 27.55 12.81 -57.82
N PRO A 174 27.43 11.55 -57.37
CA PRO A 174 27.11 11.20 -55.98
C PRO A 174 28.15 11.64 -54.95
N ASN A 175 29.43 11.80 -55.33
CA ASN A 175 30.48 12.21 -54.40
C ASN A 175 30.39 13.72 -54.10
N ALA A 176 30.08 14.54 -55.11
CA ALA A 176 29.83 15.97 -54.92
C ALA A 176 28.56 16.21 -54.07
N ALA A 177 27.53 15.37 -54.21
CA ALA A 177 26.34 15.42 -53.37
C ALA A 177 26.62 15.05 -51.90
N ARG A 178 27.51 14.08 -51.65
CA ARG A 178 27.97 13.70 -50.31
C ARG A 178 28.73 14.86 -49.63
N GLU A 179 29.66 15.50 -50.34
CA GLU A 179 30.43 16.65 -49.84
C GLU A 179 29.52 17.88 -49.57
N ALA A 180 28.49 18.09 -50.40
CA ALA A 180 27.51 19.15 -50.21
C ALA A 180 26.61 18.92 -48.99
N VAL A 181 26.15 17.69 -48.73
CA VAL A 181 25.40 17.35 -47.51
C VAL A 181 26.24 17.61 -46.27
N GLN A 182 27.52 17.22 -46.31
CA GLN A 182 28.43 17.39 -45.18
C GLN A 182 28.71 18.88 -44.89
N ARG A 183 29.00 19.69 -45.92
CA ARG A 183 29.17 21.14 -45.77
C ARG A 183 27.90 21.85 -45.30
N LEU A 184 26.74 21.48 -45.83
CA LEU A 184 25.46 22.10 -45.42
C LEU A 184 25.09 21.74 -43.98
N LEU A 185 25.43 20.56 -43.49
CA LEU A 185 25.29 20.23 -42.07
C LEU A 185 26.32 21.00 -41.23
N GLU A 186 27.58 21.11 -41.66
CA GLU A 186 28.62 21.87 -40.94
C GLU A 186 28.31 23.39 -40.84
N GLU A 187 27.62 23.95 -41.84
CA GLU A 187 27.24 25.37 -41.90
C GLU A 187 25.83 25.68 -41.34
N GLY A 188 25.08 24.68 -40.86
CA GLY A 188 23.76 24.88 -40.24
C GLY A 188 22.59 25.09 -41.21
N TYR A 189 22.64 24.43 -42.38
CA TYR A 189 21.61 24.47 -43.42
C TYR A 189 20.94 23.09 -43.63
N GLU A 190 20.24 22.62 -42.60
CA GLU A 190 19.72 21.25 -42.48
C GLU A 190 18.62 20.92 -43.50
N SER A 191 17.78 21.90 -43.85
CA SER A 191 16.75 21.71 -44.89
C SER A 191 17.35 21.46 -46.28
N GLY A 192 18.52 22.07 -46.56
CA GLY A 192 19.28 21.83 -47.78
C GLY A 192 19.92 20.45 -47.79
N ALA A 193 20.56 20.07 -46.68
CA ALA A 193 21.16 18.75 -46.49
C ALA A 193 20.13 17.61 -46.63
N THR A 194 18.93 17.79 -46.07
CA THR A 194 17.84 16.81 -46.10
C THR A 194 17.36 16.52 -47.52
N LYS A 195 17.20 17.55 -48.35
CA LYS A 195 16.76 17.39 -49.74
C LYS A 195 17.76 16.60 -50.58
N ILE A 196 19.06 16.82 -50.34
CA ILE A 196 20.12 16.09 -51.04
C ILE A 196 20.23 14.65 -50.51
N ALA A 197 20.10 14.45 -49.18
CA ALA A 197 20.10 13.13 -48.56
C ALA A 197 18.91 12.24 -48.99
N LEU A 198 17.73 12.83 -49.24
CA LEU A 198 16.58 12.11 -49.80
C LEU A 198 16.84 11.56 -51.22
N VAL A 199 17.58 12.30 -52.05
CA VAL A 199 17.98 11.83 -53.38
C VAL A 199 19.07 10.76 -53.29
N LEU A 200 19.96 10.87 -52.30
CA LEU A 200 20.98 9.85 -52.03
C LEU A 200 20.40 8.54 -51.51
N ALA A 201 19.22 8.54 -50.87
CA ALA A 201 18.61 7.34 -50.29
C ALA A 201 18.43 6.19 -51.31
N GLU A 202 18.23 6.48 -52.60
CA GLU A 202 18.10 5.46 -53.65
C GLU A 202 19.45 5.06 -54.31
N LYS A 203 20.48 5.90 -54.23
CA LYS A 203 21.74 5.74 -55.00
C LYS A 203 22.95 5.43 -54.13
N ASP A 204 22.96 5.95 -52.92
CA ASP A 204 23.95 5.68 -51.88
C ASP A 204 23.27 5.70 -50.49
N PRO A 205 22.57 4.59 -50.13
CA PRO A 205 21.85 4.49 -48.87
C PRO A 205 22.74 4.69 -47.64
N ASN A 206 24.03 4.38 -47.72
CA ASN A 206 24.96 4.53 -46.60
C ASN A 206 25.25 6.00 -46.30
N ALA A 207 25.44 6.82 -47.33
CA ALA A 207 25.61 8.28 -47.16
C ALA A 207 24.33 8.94 -46.63
N ALA A 208 23.15 8.49 -47.08
CA ALA A 208 21.87 8.97 -46.57
C ALA A 208 21.64 8.57 -45.09
N ARG A 209 22.05 7.36 -44.67
CA ARG A 209 22.02 6.94 -43.25
C ARG A 209 22.94 7.79 -42.37
N GLU A 210 24.15 8.09 -42.84
CA GLU A 210 25.10 8.92 -42.09
C GLU A 210 24.55 10.34 -41.88
N ALA A 211 23.92 10.92 -42.91
CA ALA A 211 23.26 12.22 -42.83
C ALA A 211 22.04 12.20 -41.89
N MET A 212 21.22 11.15 -41.95
CA MET A 212 20.08 10.93 -41.05
C MET A 212 20.52 10.89 -39.59
N GLN A 213 21.59 10.14 -39.28
CA GLN A 213 22.06 9.98 -37.90
C GLN A 213 22.63 11.29 -37.33
N LYS A 214 23.37 12.06 -38.14
CA LYS A 214 23.83 13.41 -37.76
C LYS A 214 22.68 14.40 -37.53
N LEU A 215 21.57 14.30 -38.27
CA LEU A 215 20.37 15.11 -38.06
C LEU A 215 19.64 14.73 -36.76
N LEU A 216 19.61 13.44 -36.39
CA LEU A 216 19.06 12.99 -35.09
C LEU A 216 19.89 13.50 -33.92
N GLU A 217 21.22 13.41 -34.00
CA GLU A 217 22.13 13.89 -32.95
C GLU A 217 22.01 15.41 -32.70
N ARG A 218 21.59 16.15 -33.73
CA ARG A 218 21.42 17.61 -33.68
C ARG A 218 19.99 18.07 -33.42
N GLY A 219 19.05 17.15 -33.20
CA GLY A 219 17.68 17.48 -32.86
C GLY A 219 16.80 17.93 -34.04
N TYR A 220 17.11 17.47 -35.26
CA TYR A 220 16.31 17.70 -36.47
C TYR A 220 15.49 16.45 -36.83
N GLU A 221 14.64 16.03 -35.90
CA GLU A 221 13.93 14.74 -36.00
C GLU A 221 12.98 14.68 -37.20
N SER A 222 12.39 15.81 -37.60
CA SER A 222 11.49 15.88 -38.76
C SER A 222 12.18 15.50 -40.07
N ASP A 223 13.42 15.94 -40.21
CA ASP A 223 14.17 15.78 -41.45
C ASP A 223 14.90 14.43 -41.49
N ALA A 224 15.39 13.96 -40.35
CA ALA A 224 15.84 12.59 -40.19
C ALA A 224 14.73 11.57 -40.48
N ALA A 225 13.50 11.80 -40.00
CA ALA A 225 12.37 10.92 -40.25
C ALA A 225 12.03 10.80 -41.75
N LYS A 226 12.13 11.90 -42.53
CA LYS A 226 11.90 11.86 -43.98
C LYS A 226 12.95 11.01 -44.69
N ILE A 227 14.22 11.12 -44.28
CA ILE A 227 15.31 10.31 -44.84
C ILE A 227 15.14 8.84 -44.44
N ALA A 228 14.76 8.57 -43.19
CA ALA A 228 14.46 7.22 -42.70
C ALA A 228 13.33 6.56 -43.52
N LEU A 229 12.26 7.31 -43.83
CA LEU A 229 11.18 6.82 -44.69
C LEU A 229 11.65 6.54 -46.12
N ALA A 230 12.51 7.39 -46.71
CA ALA A 230 13.08 7.15 -48.04
C ALA A 230 14.03 5.93 -48.07
N LEU A 231 14.65 5.60 -46.94
CA LEU A 231 15.50 4.42 -46.76
C LEU A 231 14.73 3.14 -46.38
N GLY A 232 13.43 3.23 -46.11
CA GLY A 232 12.61 2.10 -45.62
C GLY A 232 12.84 1.74 -44.15
N GLU A 233 13.43 2.63 -43.35
CA GLU A 233 13.78 2.42 -41.94
C GLU A 233 12.67 2.93 -41.00
N TYR A 234 11.52 2.25 -41.00
CA TYR A 234 10.30 2.68 -40.32
C TYR A 234 10.42 2.79 -38.79
N ALA A 235 11.25 1.97 -38.15
CA ALA A 235 11.52 2.05 -36.71
C ALA A 235 12.18 3.39 -36.34
N THR A 236 13.15 3.84 -37.13
CA THR A 236 13.85 5.13 -36.96
C THR A 236 12.92 6.31 -37.24
N ALA A 237 12.04 6.19 -38.24
CA ALA A 237 11.01 7.19 -38.53
C ALA A 237 9.98 7.32 -37.37
N ARG A 238 9.62 6.21 -36.74
CA ARG A 238 8.73 6.17 -35.56
C ARG A 238 9.37 6.83 -34.34
N GLU A 239 10.62 6.51 -34.04
CA GLU A 239 11.35 7.12 -32.91
C GLU A 239 11.47 8.65 -33.07
N ALA A 240 11.79 9.11 -34.28
CA ALA A 240 11.85 10.53 -34.61
C ALA A 240 10.47 11.21 -34.51
N MET A 241 9.40 10.55 -34.95
CA MET A 241 8.03 11.04 -34.82
C MET A 241 7.61 11.19 -33.34
N GLN A 242 7.95 10.22 -32.49
CA GLN A 242 7.64 10.25 -31.07
C GLN A 242 8.34 11.42 -30.36
N LYS A 243 9.64 11.65 -30.66
CA LYS A 243 10.39 12.80 -30.14
C LYS A 243 9.81 14.15 -30.59
N LEU A 244 9.26 14.25 -31.81
CA LEU A 244 8.57 15.46 -32.27
C LEU A 244 7.26 15.72 -31.52
N LEU A 245 6.50 14.67 -31.20
CA LEU A 245 5.28 14.76 -30.40
C LEU A 245 5.58 15.21 -28.97
N GLU A 246 6.64 14.65 -28.36
CA GLU A 246 7.10 15.03 -27.01
C GLU A 246 7.54 16.50 -26.94
N ARG A 247 8.11 17.04 -28.02
CA ARG A 247 8.55 18.44 -28.12
C ARG A 247 7.46 19.41 -28.61
N GLY A 248 6.25 18.92 -28.89
CA GLY A 248 5.12 19.74 -29.34
C GLY A 248 5.16 20.15 -30.82
N TYR A 249 6.04 19.58 -31.64
CA TYR A 249 6.13 19.81 -33.09
C TYR A 249 5.13 18.94 -33.86
N ASN A 250 3.84 19.16 -33.55
CA ASN A 250 2.75 18.27 -33.96
C ASN A 250 2.45 18.27 -35.46
N SER A 251 2.70 19.38 -36.16
CA SER A 251 2.52 19.49 -37.63
C SER A 251 3.51 18.58 -38.38
N GLU A 252 4.73 18.50 -37.88
CA GLU A 252 5.84 17.77 -38.47
C GLU A 252 5.69 16.27 -38.19
N ALA A 253 5.33 15.91 -36.95
CA ALA A 253 4.95 14.55 -36.58
C ALA A 253 3.76 14.05 -37.42
N ALA A 254 2.73 14.88 -37.64
CA ALA A 254 1.56 14.51 -38.44
C ALA A 254 1.90 14.24 -39.92
N LYS A 255 2.84 14.99 -40.51
CA LYS A 255 3.33 14.74 -41.88
C LYS A 255 4.05 13.39 -41.97
N ILE A 256 4.79 13.02 -40.94
CA ILE A 256 5.50 11.72 -40.86
C ILE A 256 4.48 10.60 -40.67
N ALA A 257 3.52 10.75 -39.76
CA ALA A 257 2.43 9.79 -39.56
C ALA A 257 1.64 9.54 -40.85
N LEU A 258 1.34 10.59 -41.63
CA LEU A 258 0.67 10.46 -42.93
C LEU A 258 1.51 9.69 -43.95
N ALA A 259 2.83 9.91 -43.96
CA ALA A 259 3.75 9.20 -44.84
C ALA A 259 3.87 7.72 -44.45
N VAL A 260 3.86 7.41 -43.15
CA VAL A 260 3.80 6.03 -42.62
C VAL A 260 2.47 5.36 -43.00
N ALA A 261 1.33 6.04 -42.80
CA ALA A 261 0.01 5.50 -43.10
C ALA A 261 -0.18 5.14 -44.59
N LYS A 262 0.39 5.94 -45.51
CA LYS A 262 0.35 5.68 -46.96
C LYS A 262 1.17 4.46 -47.40
N GLN A 263 2.10 4.00 -46.56
CA GLN A 263 2.92 2.81 -46.83
C GLN A 263 2.33 1.54 -46.20
N ILE A 264 1.21 1.63 -45.46
CA ILE A 264 0.48 0.45 -44.97
C ILE A 264 -0.16 -0.24 -46.18
N PRO A 265 0.23 -1.47 -46.54
CA PRO A 265 -0.30 -2.14 -47.72
C PRO A 265 -1.82 -2.36 -47.59
N GLU A 266 -2.56 -2.21 -48.69
CA GLU A 266 -4.01 -2.44 -48.74
C GLU A 266 -4.40 -3.86 -48.25
N GLN A 267 -3.49 -4.82 -48.44
CA GLN A 267 -3.58 -6.21 -47.98
C GLN A 267 -3.60 -6.35 -46.44
N VAL A 268 -3.17 -5.31 -45.71
CA VAL A 268 -3.16 -5.25 -44.24
C VAL A 268 -4.28 -4.36 -43.68
N LEU A 269 -4.76 -3.39 -44.47
CA LEU A 269 -5.91 -2.55 -44.12
C LEU A 269 -7.22 -3.36 -44.02
N TYR A 270 -7.37 -4.36 -44.89
CA TYR A 270 -8.58 -5.19 -44.96
C TYR A 270 -8.81 -6.05 -43.70
N PRO A 271 -7.79 -6.76 -43.14
CA PRO A 271 -7.91 -7.41 -41.82
C PRO A 271 -8.32 -6.47 -40.67
N LEU A 272 -7.83 -5.22 -40.66
CA LEU A 272 -8.15 -4.24 -39.61
C LEU A 272 -9.61 -3.79 -39.66
N LEU A 273 -10.12 -3.51 -40.86
CA LEU A 273 -11.53 -3.18 -41.09
C LEU A 273 -12.43 -4.37 -40.71
N TYR A 274 -12.01 -5.58 -41.07
CA TYR A 274 -12.71 -6.80 -40.67
C TYR A 274 -12.72 -7.00 -39.14
N PHE A 275 -11.60 -6.76 -38.44
CA PHE A 275 -11.58 -6.80 -36.98
C PHE A 275 -12.53 -5.78 -36.37
N GLN A 276 -12.60 -4.58 -36.92
CA GLN A 276 -13.55 -3.56 -36.47
C GLN A 276 -15.01 -4.02 -36.60
N GLU A 277 -15.38 -4.59 -37.75
CA GLU A 277 -16.72 -5.13 -37.97
C GLU A 277 -17.07 -6.26 -36.98
N VAL A 278 -16.12 -7.16 -36.72
CA VAL A 278 -16.29 -8.25 -35.75
C VAL A 278 -16.42 -7.72 -34.32
N LEU A 279 -15.61 -6.74 -33.93
CA LEU A 279 -15.70 -6.09 -32.60
C LEU A 279 -17.07 -5.43 -32.39
N LEU A 280 -17.59 -4.73 -33.41
CA LEU A 280 -18.91 -4.10 -33.36
C LEU A 280 -20.03 -5.13 -33.24
N THR A 281 -19.89 -6.29 -33.91
CA THR A 281 -20.85 -7.40 -33.80
C THR A 281 -20.94 -7.94 -32.37
N HIS A 282 -19.83 -7.90 -31.61
CA HIS A 282 -19.77 -8.28 -30.19
C HIS A 282 -20.03 -7.11 -29.23
N GLN A 283 -20.62 -6.01 -29.71
CA GLN A 283 -20.99 -4.83 -28.90
C GLN A 283 -19.81 -4.15 -28.19
N VAL A 284 -18.60 -4.24 -28.75
CA VAL A 284 -17.45 -3.42 -28.31
C VAL A 284 -17.71 -1.98 -28.74
N GLN A 285 -17.66 -1.05 -27.79
CA GLN A 285 -17.99 0.35 -28.02
C GLN A 285 -16.81 1.10 -28.66
N SER A 286 -17.07 2.24 -29.29
CA SER A 286 -16.05 3.09 -29.93
C SER A 286 -14.94 3.50 -28.96
N GLU A 287 -15.29 3.74 -27.70
CA GLU A 287 -14.40 4.14 -26.62
C GLU A 287 -13.58 2.97 -26.07
N GLU A 288 -13.75 1.74 -26.58
CA GLU A 288 -13.00 0.55 -26.17
C GLU A 288 -12.07 0.06 -27.30
N LEU A 289 -12.12 0.70 -28.46
CA LEU A 289 -11.38 0.25 -29.64
C LEU A 289 -9.88 0.40 -29.48
N ALA A 290 -9.38 1.48 -28.86
CA ALA A 290 -7.95 1.67 -28.63
C ALA A 290 -7.38 0.54 -27.75
N PHE A 291 -8.07 0.24 -26.64
CA PHE A 291 -7.73 -0.91 -25.79
C PHE A 291 -7.78 -2.23 -26.59
N SER A 292 -8.83 -2.43 -27.40
CA SER A 292 -9.05 -3.64 -28.18
C SER A 292 -7.94 -3.91 -29.19
N TYR A 293 -7.53 -2.91 -29.96
CA TYR A 293 -6.50 -3.08 -30.97
C TYR A 293 -5.13 -3.41 -30.36
N ILE A 294 -4.76 -2.75 -29.26
CA ILE A 294 -3.50 -3.02 -28.57
C ILE A 294 -3.49 -4.44 -28.01
N ARG A 295 -4.62 -4.88 -27.45
CA ARG A 295 -4.78 -6.27 -27.00
C ARG A 295 -4.72 -7.28 -28.14
N ILE A 296 -5.32 -7.00 -29.30
CA ILE A 296 -5.19 -7.86 -30.49
C ILE A 296 -3.72 -7.99 -30.88
N ALA A 297 -2.98 -6.88 -30.94
CA ALA A 297 -1.55 -6.90 -31.26
C ALA A 297 -0.75 -7.76 -30.27
N GLY A 298 -0.99 -7.59 -28.96
CA GLY A 298 -0.35 -8.40 -27.92
C GLY A 298 -0.68 -9.89 -28.03
N LEU A 299 -1.95 -10.24 -28.15
CA LEU A 299 -2.41 -11.63 -28.27
C LEU A 299 -1.86 -12.31 -29.55
N LEU A 300 -1.82 -11.59 -30.67
CA LEU A 300 -1.23 -12.08 -31.93
C LEU A 300 0.26 -12.39 -31.76
N ARG A 301 1.02 -11.49 -31.13
CA ARG A 301 2.46 -11.67 -30.91
C ARG A 301 2.76 -12.87 -30.03
N GLU A 302 1.95 -13.07 -29.00
CA GLU A 302 2.09 -14.18 -28.05
C GLU A 302 1.51 -15.51 -28.60
N GLY A 303 0.86 -15.48 -29.76
CA GLY A 303 0.20 -16.64 -30.35
C GLY A 303 -0.98 -17.15 -29.52
N ARG A 304 -1.65 -16.27 -28.76
CA ARG A 304 -2.83 -16.58 -27.95
C ARG A 304 -4.13 -16.40 -28.76
N ASP A 305 -5.20 -17.05 -28.31
CA ASP A 305 -6.53 -16.97 -28.94
C ASP A 305 -7.10 -15.55 -28.82
N LEU A 306 -7.39 -14.92 -29.96
CA LEU A 306 -7.96 -13.58 -30.01
C LEU A 306 -9.36 -13.50 -29.39
N GLY A 307 -10.09 -14.61 -29.34
CA GLY A 307 -11.37 -14.70 -28.64
C GLY A 307 -11.28 -14.29 -27.17
N THR A 308 -10.10 -14.43 -26.54
CA THR A 308 -9.81 -13.97 -25.17
C THR A 308 -10.15 -12.51 -24.95
N LEU A 309 -9.96 -11.67 -25.98
CA LEU A 309 -10.32 -10.26 -25.93
C LEU A 309 -11.81 -10.09 -25.57
N ILE A 310 -12.68 -10.81 -26.28
CA ILE A 310 -14.13 -10.69 -26.16
C ILE A 310 -14.63 -11.32 -24.86
N VAL A 311 -14.17 -12.54 -24.52
CA VAL A 311 -14.73 -13.28 -23.38
C VAL A 311 -14.14 -12.86 -22.03
N LYS A 312 -12.92 -12.30 -22.00
CA LYS A 312 -12.19 -12.04 -20.76
C LYS A 312 -11.77 -10.58 -20.61
N ASP A 313 -11.08 -10.03 -21.60
CA ASP A 313 -10.39 -8.75 -21.42
C ASP A 313 -11.35 -7.55 -21.48
N ILE A 314 -12.28 -7.51 -22.44
CA ILE A 314 -13.30 -6.45 -22.52
C ILE A 314 -14.22 -6.46 -21.28
N PRO A 315 -14.77 -7.60 -20.83
CA PRO A 315 -15.50 -7.65 -19.56
C PRO A 315 -14.66 -7.16 -18.37
N SER A 316 -13.36 -7.47 -18.35
CA SER A 316 -12.46 -7.00 -17.28
C SER A 316 -12.23 -5.50 -17.33
N PHE A 317 -12.05 -4.92 -18.53
CA PHE A 317 -11.94 -3.48 -18.72
C PHE A 317 -13.20 -2.76 -18.25
N ARG A 318 -14.38 -3.24 -18.64
CA ARG A 318 -15.67 -2.71 -18.19
C ARG A 318 -15.82 -2.79 -16.67
N ALA A 319 -15.47 -3.93 -16.07
CA ALA A 319 -15.51 -4.10 -14.62
C ALA A 319 -14.58 -3.11 -13.87
N ILE A 320 -13.40 -2.81 -14.43
CA ILE A 320 -12.49 -1.79 -13.88
C ILE A 320 -13.16 -0.40 -13.94
N LYS A 321 -13.75 -0.03 -15.08
CA LYS A 321 -14.46 1.25 -15.21
C LYS A 321 -15.62 1.38 -14.22
N GLU A 322 -16.45 0.35 -14.12
CA GLU A 322 -17.59 0.32 -13.18
C GLU A 322 -17.14 0.40 -11.71
N TYR A 323 -16.11 -0.36 -11.33
CA TYR A 323 -15.53 -0.27 -9.99
C TYR A 323 -14.98 1.13 -9.72
N SER A 324 -14.30 1.71 -10.70
CA SER A 324 -13.72 3.05 -10.61
C SER A 324 -14.77 4.13 -10.40
N LEU A 325 -15.90 4.04 -11.10
CA LEU A 325 -17.05 4.93 -10.92
C LEU A 325 -17.63 4.83 -9.50
N LYS A 326 -17.82 3.59 -9.01
CA LYS A 326 -18.39 3.35 -7.67
C LYS A 326 -17.49 3.89 -6.56
N ILE A 327 -16.18 3.72 -6.68
CA ILE A 327 -15.25 4.12 -5.62
C ILE A 327 -14.92 5.62 -5.67
N ASN A 328 -15.01 6.27 -6.83
CA ASN A 328 -14.70 7.70 -6.96
C ASN A 328 -15.50 8.55 -5.96
N SER A 329 -16.80 8.30 -5.81
CA SER A 329 -17.64 9.03 -4.84
C SER A 329 -17.33 8.74 -3.37
N LEU A 330 -16.60 7.66 -3.06
CA LEU A 330 -16.21 7.26 -1.71
C LEU A 330 -14.81 7.77 -1.31
N LEU A 331 -14.03 8.25 -2.28
CA LEU A 331 -12.70 8.80 -2.03
C LEU A 331 -12.78 10.24 -1.51
N THR A 332 -11.75 10.68 -0.80
CA THR A 332 -11.58 12.09 -0.43
C THR A 332 -11.33 12.95 -1.67
N ALA A 333 -11.70 14.24 -1.65
CA ALA A 333 -11.69 15.10 -2.83
C ALA A 333 -10.31 15.17 -3.55
N ASP A 334 -9.21 15.09 -2.81
CA ASP A 334 -7.83 15.05 -3.31
C ASP A 334 -7.47 13.75 -4.05
N LYS A 335 -8.23 12.68 -3.83
CA LYS A 335 -8.04 11.34 -4.42
C LYS A 335 -8.99 11.05 -5.58
N GLN A 336 -9.98 11.90 -5.81
CA GLN A 336 -10.98 11.76 -6.87
C GLN A 336 -10.44 12.19 -8.24
N THR A 337 -11.09 11.69 -9.30
CA THR A 337 -10.99 12.30 -10.63
C THR A 337 -12.29 13.03 -10.95
N PRO A 338 -12.24 14.20 -11.61
CA PRO A 338 -13.45 14.93 -12.02
C PRO A 338 -14.28 14.13 -13.04
N ASN A 339 -13.64 13.26 -13.84
CA ASN A 339 -14.34 12.45 -14.83
C ASN A 339 -13.64 11.10 -15.02
N VAL A 340 -14.28 10.02 -14.55
CA VAL A 340 -13.76 8.65 -14.63
C VAL A 340 -13.72 8.14 -16.08
N GLU A 341 -14.67 8.57 -16.91
CA GLU A 341 -14.74 8.15 -18.30
C GLU A 341 -13.57 8.72 -19.09
N VAL A 342 -13.32 10.03 -18.97
CA VAL A 342 -12.18 10.71 -19.60
C VAL A 342 -10.85 10.15 -19.07
N PHE A 343 -10.78 9.84 -17.78
CA PHE A 343 -9.59 9.19 -17.21
C PHE A 343 -9.26 7.87 -17.91
N TRP A 344 -10.25 6.99 -18.10
CA TRP A 344 -10.01 5.71 -18.75
C TRP A 344 -9.83 5.83 -20.27
N GLN A 345 -10.50 6.78 -20.93
CA GLN A 345 -10.25 7.10 -22.33
C GLN A 345 -8.78 7.46 -22.58
N ASN A 346 -8.19 8.27 -21.71
CA ASN A 346 -6.79 8.69 -21.78
C ASN A 346 -5.78 7.61 -21.38
N ASN A 347 -6.23 6.49 -20.80
CA ASN A 347 -5.36 5.45 -20.26
C ASN A 347 -5.60 4.06 -20.86
N GLN A 348 -6.36 3.96 -21.96
CA GLN A 348 -6.64 2.69 -22.62
C GLN A 348 -5.38 1.97 -23.08
N GLU A 349 -4.43 2.71 -23.66
CA GLU A 349 -3.18 2.15 -24.15
C GLU A 349 -2.35 1.56 -23.01
N ARG A 350 -2.13 2.35 -21.97
CA ARG A 350 -1.41 1.93 -20.76
C ARG A 350 -2.03 0.69 -20.14
N LEU A 351 -3.36 0.68 -20.03
CA LEU A 351 -4.09 -0.46 -19.50
C LEU A 351 -3.92 -1.71 -20.36
N ALA A 352 -4.03 -1.58 -21.69
CA ALA A 352 -3.89 -2.70 -22.62
C ALA A 352 -2.48 -3.31 -22.57
N ARG A 353 -1.43 -2.48 -22.48
CA ARG A 353 -0.04 -2.91 -22.33
C ARG A 353 0.19 -3.68 -21.02
N LEU A 354 -0.41 -3.24 -19.91
CA LEU A 354 -0.38 -4.00 -18.66
C LEU A 354 -1.13 -5.34 -18.77
N PHE A 355 -2.24 -5.37 -19.52
CA PHE A 355 -2.98 -6.60 -19.80
C PHE A 355 -2.19 -7.58 -20.70
N ASN A 356 -1.33 -7.09 -21.60
CA ASN A 356 -0.39 -7.94 -22.35
C ASN A 356 0.55 -8.69 -21.38
N ILE A 357 0.95 -8.05 -20.28
CA ILE A 357 1.77 -8.70 -19.26
C ILE A 357 0.96 -9.68 -18.41
N SER A 358 -0.16 -9.24 -17.83
CA SER A 358 -1.10 -10.11 -17.09
C SER A 358 -2.42 -9.40 -16.81
N SER A 359 -3.50 -9.83 -17.46
CA SER A 359 -4.83 -9.21 -17.27
C SER A 359 -5.38 -9.37 -15.85
N GLU A 360 -5.12 -10.49 -15.19
CA GLU A 360 -5.58 -10.76 -13.82
C GLU A 360 -4.83 -9.91 -12.78
N LEU A 361 -3.49 -9.94 -12.81
CA LEU A 361 -2.68 -9.15 -11.89
C LEU A 361 -2.92 -7.65 -12.10
N THR A 362 -3.10 -7.21 -13.35
CA THR A 362 -3.39 -5.81 -13.66
C THR A 362 -4.73 -5.37 -13.09
N LYS A 363 -5.79 -6.16 -13.26
CA LYS A 363 -7.10 -5.85 -12.68
C LYS A 363 -7.02 -5.73 -11.15
N ASN A 364 -6.33 -6.66 -10.51
CA ASN A 364 -6.15 -6.67 -9.06
C ASN A 364 -5.31 -5.48 -8.57
N LEU A 365 -4.23 -5.14 -9.30
CA LEU A 365 -3.40 -3.97 -9.04
C LEU A 365 -4.22 -2.68 -9.11
N ILE A 366 -5.00 -2.48 -10.18
CA ILE A 366 -5.82 -1.28 -10.36
C ILE A 366 -6.84 -1.13 -9.23
N ASN A 367 -7.58 -2.20 -8.93
CA ASN A 367 -8.59 -2.17 -7.87
C ASN A 367 -7.96 -1.85 -6.51
N SER A 368 -6.85 -2.51 -6.19
CA SER A 368 -6.10 -2.28 -4.95
C SER A 368 -5.64 -0.83 -4.84
N LYS A 369 -4.97 -0.31 -5.87
CA LYS A 369 -4.38 1.05 -5.84
C LYS A 369 -5.42 2.14 -5.85
N LEU A 370 -6.51 1.94 -6.59
CA LEU A 370 -7.61 2.88 -6.60
C LEU A 370 -8.29 2.96 -5.23
N SER A 371 -8.51 1.81 -4.58
CA SER A 371 -9.11 1.76 -3.24
C SER A 371 -8.22 2.37 -2.16
N GLN A 372 -6.90 2.15 -2.25
CA GLN A 372 -5.97 2.57 -1.23
C GLN A 372 -5.55 4.05 -1.39
N PHE A 373 -5.34 4.50 -2.63
CA PHE A 373 -4.67 5.76 -2.92
C PHE A 373 -5.42 6.69 -3.89
N GLY A 374 -6.46 6.23 -4.57
CA GLY A 374 -7.22 7.04 -5.53
C GLY A 374 -6.57 7.23 -6.91
N PHE A 375 -7.18 8.08 -7.72
CA PHE A 375 -6.82 8.29 -9.13
C PHE A 375 -5.43 8.89 -9.36
N PRO A 376 -4.95 9.89 -8.59
CA PRO A 376 -3.62 10.47 -8.82
C PRO A 376 -2.50 9.44 -8.71
N ARG A 377 -2.63 8.48 -7.77
CA ARG A 377 -1.64 7.42 -7.61
C ARG A 377 -1.77 6.34 -8.67
N LEU A 378 -3.00 5.97 -9.01
CA LEU A 378 -3.27 5.02 -10.09
C LEU A 378 -2.68 5.52 -11.42
N GLN A 379 -2.83 6.81 -11.72
CA GLN A 379 -2.26 7.45 -12.90
C GLN A 379 -0.75 7.21 -13.02
N ARG A 380 0.00 7.40 -11.93
CA ARG A 380 1.46 7.19 -11.92
C ARG A 380 1.85 5.73 -12.19
N ILE A 381 1.03 4.78 -11.76
CA ILE A 381 1.25 3.34 -12.02
C ILE A 381 0.97 3.01 -13.47
N LEU A 382 -0.09 3.58 -14.06
CA LEU A 382 -0.41 3.39 -15.48
C LEU A 382 0.68 3.98 -16.38
N GLU A 383 1.27 5.13 -15.99
CA GLU A 383 2.39 5.76 -16.69
C GLU A 383 3.66 4.92 -16.76
N LEU A 384 3.82 3.90 -15.90
CA LEU A 384 4.92 2.93 -16.04
C LEU A 384 4.87 2.26 -17.42
N ALA A 385 3.68 2.04 -17.97
CA ALA A 385 3.50 1.37 -19.25
C ALA A 385 3.91 2.22 -20.46
N ASP A 386 4.15 3.53 -20.29
CA ASP A 386 4.53 4.42 -21.40
C ASP A 386 5.90 4.04 -21.99
N SER A 387 6.80 3.50 -21.16
CA SER A 387 8.14 3.09 -21.60
C SER A 387 8.17 1.68 -22.19
N PHE A 388 7.08 0.92 -22.10
CA PHE A 388 7.08 -0.49 -22.46
C PHE A 388 7.12 -0.68 -23.98
N SER A 389 7.69 -1.80 -24.40
CA SER A 389 7.64 -2.27 -25.79
C SER A 389 7.03 -3.66 -25.79
N LEU A 390 6.52 -4.13 -26.93
CA LEU A 390 5.95 -5.48 -26.97
C LEU A 390 6.97 -6.59 -26.62
N ASP A 391 8.27 -6.41 -26.93
CA ASP A 391 9.33 -7.33 -26.49
C ASP A 391 9.48 -7.37 -24.96
N PHE A 392 9.35 -6.20 -24.34
CA PHE A 392 9.40 -6.06 -22.91
C PHE A 392 8.20 -6.76 -22.25
N GLU A 393 7.00 -6.54 -22.79
CA GLU A 393 5.76 -7.09 -22.23
C GLU A 393 5.81 -8.62 -22.25
N ALA A 394 6.29 -9.20 -23.36
CA ALA A 394 6.52 -10.63 -23.50
C ALA A 394 7.55 -11.17 -22.49
N ASN A 395 8.70 -10.51 -22.32
CA ASN A 395 9.73 -10.95 -21.37
C ASN A 395 9.26 -10.92 -19.92
N LEU A 396 8.53 -9.87 -19.53
CA LEU A 396 7.98 -9.77 -18.18
C LEU A 396 6.85 -10.79 -17.95
N ASN A 397 6.00 -11.04 -18.94
CA ASN A 397 5.00 -12.10 -18.89
C ASN A 397 5.65 -13.48 -18.65
N LEU A 398 6.70 -13.81 -19.41
CA LEU A 398 7.46 -15.06 -19.23
C LEU A 398 8.04 -15.18 -17.82
N LEU A 399 8.58 -14.08 -17.26
CA LEU A 399 9.12 -14.07 -15.91
C LEU A 399 8.02 -14.29 -14.86
N ILE A 400 6.84 -13.68 -15.03
CA ILE A 400 5.67 -13.87 -14.16
C ILE A 400 5.18 -15.33 -14.21
N GLU A 401 5.08 -15.92 -15.41
CA GLU A 401 4.67 -17.31 -15.59
C GLU A 401 5.70 -18.28 -14.97
N LYS A 402 6.99 -18.03 -15.17
CA LYS A 402 8.09 -18.83 -14.63
C LYS A 402 8.11 -18.83 -13.09
N THR A 403 7.93 -17.65 -12.50
CA THR A 403 7.91 -17.47 -11.04
C THR A 403 6.59 -17.85 -10.39
N LYS A 404 5.54 -18.10 -11.20
CA LYS A 404 4.16 -18.31 -10.74
C LYS A 404 3.68 -17.17 -9.83
N THR A 405 4.04 -15.94 -10.18
CA THR A 405 3.69 -14.76 -9.37
C THR A 405 2.17 -14.57 -9.33
N THR A 406 1.61 -14.59 -8.12
CA THR A 406 0.19 -14.27 -7.85
C THR A 406 0.01 -12.99 -7.03
N GLU A 407 1.11 -12.46 -6.47
CA GLU A 407 1.09 -11.31 -5.57
C GLU A 407 1.14 -9.97 -6.32
N ILE A 408 0.19 -9.09 -6.01
CA ILE A 408 0.10 -7.73 -6.59
C ILE A 408 1.36 -6.91 -6.30
N ALA A 409 1.88 -7.00 -5.07
CA ALA A 409 3.04 -6.22 -4.65
C ALA A 409 4.31 -6.61 -5.42
N THR A 410 4.49 -7.90 -5.72
CA THR A 410 5.62 -8.37 -6.51
C THR A 410 5.47 -7.96 -7.98
N PHE A 411 4.26 -8.03 -8.52
CA PHE A 411 3.98 -7.54 -9.88
C PHE A 411 4.32 -6.05 -10.03
N GLU A 412 3.87 -5.20 -9.11
CA GLU A 412 4.17 -3.77 -9.11
C GLU A 412 5.68 -3.49 -9.07
N LYS A 413 6.42 -4.18 -8.20
CA LYS A 413 7.88 -4.02 -8.11
C LYS A 413 8.60 -4.38 -9.41
N LEU A 414 8.15 -5.43 -10.09
CA LEU A 414 8.71 -5.79 -11.39
C LEU A 414 8.44 -4.67 -12.41
N LEU A 415 7.24 -4.10 -12.46
CA LEU A 415 6.94 -2.97 -13.34
C LEU A 415 7.85 -1.76 -13.05
N GLU A 416 8.02 -1.39 -11.78
CA GLU A 416 8.89 -0.29 -11.34
C GLU A 416 10.37 -0.52 -11.70
N LEU A 417 10.89 -1.72 -11.45
CA LEU A 417 12.28 -2.06 -11.77
C LEU A 417 12.54 -1.95 -13.26
N TYR A 418 11.66 -2.55 -14.05
CA TYR A 418 11.79 -2.57 -15.48
C TYR A 418 11.72 -1.15 -16.09
N ASP A 419 10.81 -0.29 -15.62
CA ASP A 419 10.80 1.14 -16.00
C ASP A 419 12.12 1.83 -15.65
N ALA A 420 12.67 1.58 -14.46
CA ALA A 420 13.95 2.15 -14.03
C ALA A 420 15.11 1.73 -14.97
N TYR A 421 15.19 0.47 -15.37
CA TYR A 421 16.16 0.00 -16.36
C TYR A 421 16.05 0.77 -17.69
N LEU A 422 14.83 0.99 -18.17
CA LEU A 422 14.60 1.68 -19.44
C LEU A 422 15.01 3.16 -19.37
N ARG A 423 14.58 3.88 -18.33
CA ARG A 423 14.97 5.29 -18.12
C ARG A 423 16.47 5.48 -17.99
N MET A 424 17.16 4.50 -17.44
CA MET A 424 18.62 4.51 -17.30
C MET A 424 19.36 4.08 -18.57
N ASN A 425 18.65 3.78 -19.66
CA ASN A 425 19.18 3.24 -20.90
C ASN A 425 19.99 1.93 -20.67
N LEU A 426 19.42 1.02 -19.88
CA LEU A 426 20.02 -0.26 -19.49
C LEU A 426 19.28 -1.47 -20.08
N LYS A 427 18.64 -1.31 -21.26
CA LYS A 427 17.85 -2.35 -21.92
C LYS A 427 18.64 -3.66 -22.10
N THR A 428 19.90 -3.58 -22.53
CA THR A 428 20.76 -4.75 -22.72
C THR A 428 21.05 -5.50 -21.41
N ALA A 429 21.34 -4.78 -20.33
CA ALA A 429 21.61 -5.39 -19.03
C ALA A 429 20.36 -6.07 -18.46
N LEU A 430 19.20 -5.43 -18.62
CA LEU A 430 17.89 -6.01 -18.26
C LEU A 430 17.63 -7.32 -19.01
N SER A 431 17.75 -7.30 -20.35
CA SER A 431 17.53 -8.49 -21.18
C SER A 431 18.44 -9.65 -20.77
N GLN A 432 19.73 -9.39 -20.59
CA GLN A 432 20.68 -10.42 -20.16
C GLN A 432 20.32 -11.01 -18.78
N GLN A 433 19.88 -10.15 -17.85
CA GLN A 433 19.53 -10.60 -16.51
C GLN A 433 18.22 -11.41 -16.49
N ILE A 434 17.25 -11.06 -17.33
CA ILE A 434 16.03 -11.84 -17.50
C ILE A 434 16.34 -13.22 -18.08
N GLU A 435 17.16 -13.29 -19.13
CA GLU A 435 17.60 -14.58 -19.71
C GLU A 435 18.28 -15.47 -18.66
N ASN A 436 19.17 -14.88 -17.85
CA ASN A 436 19.82 -15.57 -16.73
C ASN A 436 18.78 -16.10 -15.73
N LEU A 437 17.77 -15.31 -15.38
CA LEU A 437 16.71 -15.74 -14.45
C LEU A 437 15.83 -16.83 -15.05
N LEU A 438 15.42 -16.72 -16.31
CA LEU A 438 14.57 -17.71 -16.98
C LEU A 438 15.26 -19.08 -17.10
N SER A 439 16.59 -19.10 -17.19
CA SER A 439 17.39 -20.32 -17.18
C SER A 439 17.42 -21.05 -15.82
N LYS A 440 17.15 -20.35 -14.71
CA LYS A 440 17.14 -20.95 -13.36
C LYS A 440 15.85 -21.74 -13.11
N SER A 441 15.98 -22.83 -12.35
CA SER A 441 14.83 -23.61 -11.87
C SER A 441 15.23 -24.37 -10.59
N PRO A 442 14.55 -24.16 -9.45
CA PRO A 442 13.40 -23.28 -9.22
C PRO A 442 13.78 -21.78 -9.18
N LEU A 443 12.80 -20.91 -9.39
CA LEU A 443 12.93 -19.45 -9.23
C LEU A 443 11.66 -18.90 -8.58
N THR A 444 11.81 -18.22 -7.44
CA THR A 444 10.70 -17.55 -6.75
C THR A 444 10.53 -16.10 -7.20
N PRO A 445 9.35 -15.49 -7.02
CA PRO A 445 9.13 -14.08 -7.33
C PRO A 445 10.08 -13.13 -6.58
N GLN A 446 10.35 -13.41 -5.31
CA GLN A 446 11.22 -12.60 -4.46
C GLN A 446 12.68 -12.66 -4.92
N GLU A 447 13.17 -13.83 -5.33
CA GLU A 447 14.51 -13.98 -5.91
C GLU A 447 14.65 -13.21 -7.22
N ALA A 448 13.60 -13.19 -8.06
CA ALA A 448 13.61 -12.43 -9.32
C ALA A 448 13.71 -10.92 -9.06
N VAL A 449 12.89 -10.39 -8.14
CA VAL A 449 12.96 -8.97 -7.73
C VAL A 449 14.33 -8.64 -7.15
N ALA A 450 14.84 -9.43 -6.21
CA ALA A 450 16.13 -9.17 -5.58
C ALA A 450 17.29 -9.18 -6.60
N ALA A 451 17.27 -10.11 -7.56
CA ALA A 451 18.29 -10.22 -8.59
C ALA A 451 18.27 -9.05 -9.59
N LEU A 452 17.08 -8.57 -9.96
CA LEU A 452 16.91 -7.40 -10.81
C LEU A 452 17.27 -6.11 -10.06
N SER A 453 16.82 -5.93 -8.81
CA SER A 453 17.21 -4.81 -7.96
C SER A 453 18.74 -4.73 -7.80
N LYS A 454 19.39 -5.86 -7.49
CA LYS A 454 20.85 -5.92 -7.33
C LYS A 454 21.58 -5.49 -8.60
N GLU A 455 21.19 -6.03 -9.75
CA GLU A 455 21.83 -5.71 -11.03
C GLU A 455 21.59 -4.24 -11.43
N LEU A 456 20.36 -3.71 -11.27
CA LEU A 456 20.06 -2.30 -11.50
C LEU A 456 20.96 -1.40 -10.65
N PHE A 457 21.13 -1.74 -9.38
CA PHE A 457 21.95 -0.97 -8.45
C PHE A 457 23.44 -0.98 -8.83
N LEU A 458 23.96 -2.14 -9.27
CA LEU A 458 25.32 -2.26 -9.78
C LEU A 458 25.55 -1.46 -11.06
N GLN A 459 24.56 -1.39 -11.96
CA GLN A 459 24.65 -0.57 -13.15
C GLN A 459 24.55 0.93 -12.81
N PHE A 460 23.70 1.28 -11.85
CA PHE A 460 23.59 2.65 -11.34
C PHE A 460 24.91 3.13 -10.73
N SER A 461 25.54 2.32 -9.89
CA SER A 461 26.80 2.69 -9.24
C SER A 461 27.95 2.92 -10.22
N ARG A 462 28.02 2.12 -11.30
CA ARG A 462 28.95 2.35 -12.42
C ARG A 462 28.69 3.70 -13.09
N LYS A 463 27.43 4.07 -13.31
CA LYS A 463 27.05 5.40 -13.86
C LYS A 463 27.40 6.55 -12.91
N LEU A 464 27.46 6.33 -11.60
CA LEU A 464 27.95 7.30 -10.62
C LEU A 464 29.49 7.46 -10.61
N GLY A 465 30.20 6.71 -11.47
CA GLY A 465 31.66 6.75 -11.56
C GLY A 465 32.37 5.98 -10.45
N ILE A 466 31.68 5.07 -9.75
CA ILE A 466 32.31 4.18 -8.76
C ILE A 466 33.12 3.12 -9.52
N GLN A 467 34.45 3.23 -9.46
CA GLN A 467 35.37 2.31 -10.16
C GLN A 467 35.70 1.06 -9.34
N ALA A 468 35.49 1.09 -8.02
CA ALA A 468 35.77 -0.03 -7.13
C ALA A 468 34.64 -1.07 -7.16
N GLU A 469 34.99 -2.33 -6.99
CA GLU A 469 34.00 -3.41 -6.83
C GLU A 469 33.22 -3.22 -5.53
N ILE A 470 31.89 -3.17 -5.63
CA ILE A 470 31.01 -3.02 -4.47
C ILE A 470 30.84 -4.40 -3.83
N SER A 471 31.25 -4.52 -2.58
CA SER A 471 31.13 -5.79 -1.86
C SER A 471 29.67 -6.19 -1.66
N ASP A 472 29.40 -7.50 -1.63
CA ASP A 472 28.06 -8.02 -1.29
C ASP A 472 27.58 -7.54 0.08
N LYS A 473 28.51 -7.33 1.03
CA LYS A 473 28.21 -6.76 2.35
C LYS A 473 27.70 -5.33 2.26
N THR A 474 28.26 -4.50 1.38
CA THR A 474 27.79 -3.13 1.14
C THR A 474 26.42 -3.15 0.47
N LEU A 475 26.18 -4.08 -0.46
CA LEU A 475 24.88 -4.23 -1.12
C LEU A 475 23.81 -4.73 -0.15
N SER A 476 24.14 -5.63 0.77
CA SER A 476 23.18 -6.15 1.75
C SER A 476 22.71 -5.12 2.79
N GLN A 477 23.40 -3.98 2.90
CA GLN A 477 22.94 -2.85 3.72
C GLN A 477 21.79 -2.07 3.07
N TRP A 478 21.51 -2.32 1.79
CA TRP A 478 20.42 -1.70 1.07
C TRP A 478 19.18 -2.58 1.12
N ASN A 479 18.04 -1.98 1.41
CA ASN A 479 16.78 -2.68 1.25
C ASN A 479 16.43 -2.80 -0.24
N LEU A 480 16.88 -3.89 -0.85
CA LEU A 480 16.67 -4.19 -2.27
C LEU A 480 15.19 -4.29 -2.66
N GLU A 481 14.30 -4.55 -1.68
CA GLU A 481 12.86 -4.63 -1.89
C GLU A 481 12.25 -3.24 -2.18
N TYR A 482 12.76 -2.19 -1.54
CA TYR A 482 12.30 -0.82 -1.75
C TYR A 482 13.13 -0.03 -2.76
N LEU A 483 14.21 -0.62 -3.26
CA LEU A 483 15.06 0.03 -4.23
C LEU A 483 14.32 0.40 -5.53
N SER A 484 13.37 -0.45 -5.98
CA SER A 484 12.49 -0.14 -7.12
C SER A 484 11.74 1.17 -6.91
N LYS A 485 11.23 1.39 -5.70
CA LYS A 485 10.50 2.58 -5.32
C LYS A 485 11.38 3.82 -5.29
N LEU A 486 12.64 3.70 -4.88
CA LEU A 486 13.60 4.81 -4.92
C LEU A 486 13.86 5.27 -6.35
N PHE A 487 14.10 4.33 -7.26
CA PHE A 487 14.32 4.66 -8.67
C PHE A 487 13.05 5.18 -9.35
N PHE A 488 11.88 4.66 -8.98
CA PHE A 488 10.60 5.18 -9.43
C PHE A 488 10.38 6.62 -8.95
N ALA A 489 10.65 6.88 -7.67
CA ALA A 489 10.56 8.21 -7.06
C ALA A 489 11.53 9.22 -7.67
N GLU A 490 12.68 8.76 -8.16
CA GLU A 490 13.71 9.63 -8.75
C GLU A 490 13.19 10.49 -9.89
N ARG A 491 12.19 9.99 -10.65
CA ARG A 491 11.51 10.74 -11.71
C ARG A 491 10.87 12.04 -11.21
N ASN A 492 10.44 12.07 -9.95
CA ASN A 492 9.65 13.16 -9.38
C ASN A 492 10.50 14.09 -8.47
N PHE A 493 11.78 13.79 -8.27
CA PHE A 493 12.67 14.71 -7.56
C PHE A 493 12.95 15.97 -8.40
N GLN A 494 13.07 17.12 -7.72
CA GLN A 494 13.71 18.30 -8.31
C GLN A 494 15.19 18.00 -8.58
N GLU A 495 15.81 18.71 -9.52
CA GLU A 495 17.20 18.41 -9.92
C GLU A 495 18.17 18.50 -8.74
N GLU A 496 17.99 19.47 -7.84
CA GLU A 496 18.79 19.60 -6.62
C GLU A 496 18.67 18.35 -5.73
N SER A 497 17.45 17.84 -5.54
CA SER A 497 17.21 16.61 -4.76
C SER A 497 17.75 15.36 -5.45
N LYS A 498 17.76 15.31 -6.79
CA LYS A 498 18.40 14.21 -7.54
C LYS A 498 19.91 14.20 -7.31
N GLU A 499 20.53 15.37 -7.30
CA GLU A 499 21.97 15.49 -7.02
C GLU A 499 22.31 15.11 -5.59
N ALA A 500 21.50 15.55 -4.62
CA ALA A 500 21.64 15.12 -3.22
C ALA A 500 21.49 13.61 -3.08
N LEU A 501 20.47 13.02 -3.71
CA LEU A 501 20.26 11.57 -3.72
C LEU A 501 21.46 10.82 -4.31
N ARG A 502 21.97 11.25 -5.47
CA ARG A 502 23.15 10.65 -6.13
C ARG A 502 24.37 10.73 -5.23
N LEU A 503 24.60 11.86 -4.57
CA LEU A 503 25.70 12.05 -3.62
C LEU A 503 25.57 11.12 -2.40
N ILE A 504 24.37 11.02 -1.81
CA ILE A 504 24.09 10.14 -0.67
C ILE A 504 24.34 8.67 -1.06
N ILE A 505 23.81 8.22 -2.20
CA ILE A 505 24.02 6.84 -2.68
C ILE A 505 25.51 6.59 -2.93
N LYS A 506 26.19 7.50 -3.64
CA LYS A 506 27.61 7.36 -3.98
C LYS A 506 28.48 7.27 -2.74
N SER A 507 28.32 8.21 -1.80
CA SER A 507 29.10 8.25 -0.57
C SER A 507 28.80 7.06 0.35
N ALA A 508 27.55 6.58 0.40
CA ALA A 508 27.19 5.37 1.14
C ALA A 508 27.87 4.12 0.55
N LEU A 509 27.83 3.96 -0.77
CA LEU A 509 28.50 2.86 -1.48
C LEU A 509 30.02 2.87 -1.32
N GLN A 510 30.62 4.06 -1.22
CA GLN A 510 32.06 4.23 -0.99
C GLN A 510 32.48 4.13 0.49
N GLY A 511 31.51 4.02 1.41
CA GLY A 511 31.76 3.97 2.86
C GLY A 511 32.23 5.30 3.45
N ASP A 512 31.89 6.40 2.80
CA ASP A 512 32.30 7.76 3.16
C ASP A 512 31.14 8.62 3.69
N PHE A 513 29.88 8.18 3.58
CA PHE A 513 28.71 8.96 3.99
C PHE A 513 28.79 9.42 5.47
N GLU A 514 29.03 8.48 6.40
CA GLU A 514 29.17 8.82 7.83
C GLU A 514 30.35 9.79 8.05
N LYS A 515 31.47 9.56 7.37
CA LYS A 515 32.64 10.44 7.46
C LYS A 515 32.32 11.84 6.96
N ILE A 516 31.56 11.96 5.87
CA ILE A 516 31.12 13.24 5.32
C ILE A 516 30.26 13.99 6.34
N ILE A 517 29.19 13.39 6.85
CA ILE A 517 28.27 14.09 7.77
C ILE A 517 28.93 14.43 9.11
N LEU A 518 29.90 13.63 9.57
CA LEU A 518 30.67 13.84 10.80
C LEU A 518 31.96 14.67 10.58
N ARG A 519 32.24 15.06 9.34
CA ARG A 519 33.45 15.79 8.92
C ARG A 519 34.76 15.06 9.26
N GLU A 520 34.74 13.74 9.20
CA GLU A 520 35.94 12.90 9.31
C GLU A 520 36.69 12.84 7.98
N PRO A 521 38.00 12.51 7.98
CA PRO A 521 38.78 12.39 6.75
C PRO A 521 38.22 11.33 5.80
N PHE A 522 38.01 11.70 4.53
CA PHE A 522 37.58 10.81 3.46
C PHE A 522 38.40 11.08 2.18
N ASP A 523 38.33 10.16 1.22
CA ASP A 523 39.07 10.27 -0.04
C ASP A 523 38.34 11.20 -1.03
N SER A 524 38.66 12.50 -0.95
CA SER A 524 38.06 13.53 -1.81
C SER A 524 38.32 13.33 -3.31
N SER A 525 39.33 12.55 -3.71
CA SER A 525 39.64 12.29 -5.12
C SER A 525 38.54 11.50 -5.86
N ARG A 526 37.63 10.88 -5.11
CA ARG A 526 36.49 10.09 -5.62
C ARG A 526 35.29 10.94 -6.02
N TYR A 527 35.33 12.24 -5.75
CA TYR A 527 34.22 13.17 -5.94
C TYR A 527 34.61 14.26 -6.93
N SER A 528 33.66 14.61 -7.79
CA SER A 528 33.76 15.75 -8.70
C SER A 528 33.76 17.06 -7.92
N ARG A 529 34.18 18.14 -8.58
CA ARG A 529 34.17 19.48 -7.97
C ARG A 529 32.80 19.88 -7.42
N LYS A 530 31.73 19.65 -8.19
CA LYS A 530 30.35 19.97 -7.78
C LYS A 530 29.91 19.13 -6.57
N GLU A 531 30.23 17.84 -6.56
CA GLU A 531 29.96 16.98 -5.40
C GLU A 531 30.73 17.44 -4.16
N LEU A 532 31.98 17.89 -4.31
CA LEU A 532 32.77 18.43 -3.21
C LEU A 532 32.21 19.75 -2.67
N GLU A 533 31.67 20.62 -3.53
CA GLU A 533 30.96 21.84 -3.12
C GLU A 533 29.74 21.50 -2.25
N MET A 534 28.92 20.53 -2.68
CA MET A 534 27.78 20.04 -1.87
C MET A 534 28.21 19.38 -0.55
N ILE A 535 29.30 18.59 -0.57
CA ILE A 535 29.87 18.00 0.65
C ILE A 535 30.29 19.10 1.63
N GLN A 536 30.91 20.18 1.14
CA GLN A 536 31.32 21.32 1.98
C GLN A 536 30.12 22.03 2.60
N GLU A 537 29.01 22.19 1.86
CA GLU A 537 27.76 22.75 2.40
C GLU A 537 27.19 21.87 3.53
N ILE A 538 27.13 20.56 3.33
CA ILE A 538 26.70 19.60 4.36
C ILE A 538 27.61 19.67 5.60
N GLN A 539 28.92 19.69 5.39
CA GLN A 539 29.90 19.73 6.48
C GLN A 539 29.85 21.05 7.25
N HIS A 540 29.65 22.17 6.54
CA HIS A 540 29.50 23.48 7.15
C HIS A 540 28.23 23.56 7.98
N HIS A 541 27.10 23.08 7.44
CA HIS A 541 25.84 22.97 8.16
C HIS A 541 26.00 22.14 9.45
N ASN A 542 26.54 20.93 9.35
CA ASN A 542 26.70 20.05 10.51
C ASN A 542 27.73 20.58 11.53
N GLN A 543 28.69 21.41 11.10
CA GLN A 543 29.55 22.16 12.01
C GLN A 543 28.78 23.22 12.81
N GLN A 544 27.85 23.92 12.18
CA GLN A 544 26.98 24.88 12.89
C GLN A 544 26.08 24.15 13.89
N VAL A 545 25.48 23.02 13.49
CA VAL A 545 24.67 22.18 14.39
C VAL A 545 25.47 21.75 15.62
N GLU A 546 26.67 21.19 15.43
CA GLU A 546 27.53 20.77 16.55
C GLU A 546 27.87 21.95 17.48
N THR A 547 28.22 23.10 16.89
CA THR A 547 28.54 24.32 17.65
C THR A 547 27.35 24.76 18.51
N GLU A 548 26.14 24.73 17.95
CA GLU A 548 24.93 25.09 18.66
C GLU A 548 24.58 24.09 19.77
N PHE A 549 24.71 22.78 19.52
CA PHE A 549 24.54 21.76 20.56
C PHE A 549 25.51 21.98 21.73
N GLN A 550 26.78 22.23 21.44
CA GLN A 550 27.78 22.52 22.48
C GLN A 550 27.47 23.83 23.22
N ARG A 551 27.06 24.89 22.50
CA ARG A 551 26.66 26.19 23.07
C ARG A 551 25.52 26.04 24.08
N VAL A 552 24.56 25.17 23.79
CA VAL A 552 23.40 24.95 24.66
C VAL A 552 23.62 23.84 25.70
N GLY A 553 24.80 23.22 25.72
CA GLY A 553 25.23 22.22 26.71
C GLY A 553 24.66 20.82 26.50
N LEU A 554 24.39 20.45 25.24
CA LEU A 554 23.94 19.13 24.84
C LEU A 554 25.10 18.29 24.28
N ASP A 555 25.08 16.99 24.53
CA ASP A 555 26.08 16.05 24.05
C ASP A 555 25.79 15.66 22.59
N TYR A 556 26.42 16.37 21.66
CA TYR A 556 26.33 16.12 20.23
C TYR A 556 26.80 14.71 19.83
N HIS A 557 27.82 14.17 20.52
CA HIS A 557 28.33 12.84 20.21
C HIS A 557 27.38 11.75 20.69
N PHE A 558 26.78 11.90 21.88
CA PHE A 558 25.73 10.99 22.33
C PHE A 558 24.47 11.10 21.46
N TRP A 559 24.10 12.31 21.02
CA TRP A 559 22.98 12.51 20.09
C TRP A 559 23.14 11.67 18.81
N LEU A 560 24.33 11.64 18.21
CA LEU A 560 24.56 10.91 16.95
C LEU A 560 24.99 9.46 17.12
N ARG A 561 25.83 9.16 18.10
CA ARG A 561 26.47 7.85 18.28
C ARG A 561 25.97 7.08 19.51
N GLY A 562 25.19 7.72 20.38
CA GLY A 562 24.55 7.05 21.49
C GLY A 562 23.53 6.05 20.97
N LYS A 563 23.80 4.76 21.16
CA LYS A 563 22.91 3.67 20.73
C LYS A 563 22.31 2.94 21.95
N PRO A 564 21.57 3.62 22.86
CA PRO A 564 20.86 2.91 23.91
C PRO A 564 19.76 2.07 23.27
N ILE A 565 19.80 0.76 23.51
CA ILE A 565 18.83 -0.19 23.01
C ILE A 565 17.98 -0.65 24.18
N ARG A 566 16.66 -0.69 23.99
CA ARG A 566 15.73 -1.34 24.92
C ARG A 566 14.87 -2.34 24.18
N GLU A 567 14.69 -3.51 24.77
CA GLU A 567 13.85 -4.57 24.23
C GLU A 567 12.61 -4.75 25.11
N PHE A 568 11.49 -5.05 24.48
CA PHE A 568 10.23 -5.30 25.17
C PHE A 568 9.36 -6.26 24.36
N SER A 569 8.57 -7.07 25.06
CA SER A 569 7.65 -8.03 24.45
C SER A 569 6.22 -7.52 24.52
N VAL A 570 5.44 -7.77 23.46
CA VAL A 570 4.02 -7.38 23.38
C VAL A 570 3.19 -8.59 22.96
N GLY A 571 2.03 -8.78 23.59
CA GLY A 571 1.17 -9.94 23.35
C GLY A 571 1.66 -11.19 24.09
N VAL A 572 1.30 -12.36 23.57
CA VAL A 572 1.63 -13.66 24.18
C VAL A 572 2.64 -14.37 23.28
N SER A 573 3.80 -14.70 23.83
CA SER A 573 4.85 -15.42 23.09
C SER A 573 4.40 -16.85 22.75
N GLU A 574 4.97 -17.43 21.69
CA GLU A 574 4.69 -18.83 21.33
C GLU A 574 5.05 -19.81 22.47
N VAL A 575 6.06 -19.49 23.27
CA VAL A 575 6.42 -20.27 24.47
C VAL A 575 5.32 -20.21 25.52
N GLU A 576 4.77 -19.02 25.80
CA GLU A 576 3.66 -18.85 26.75
C GLU A 576 2.38 -19.53 26.25
N LYS A 577 2.11 -19.49 24.94
CA LYS A 577 0.99 -20.21 24.34
C LYS A 577 1.13 -21.72 24.52
N GLN A 578 2.31 -22.25 24.22
CA GLN A 578 2.59 -23.67 24.38
C GLN A 578 2.44 -24.10 25.85
N GLN A 579 3.00 -23.32 26.78
CA GLN A 579 2.88 -23.58 28.21
C GLN A 579 1.42 -23.52 28.69
N ALA A 580 0.62 -22.60 28.16
CA ALA A 580 -0.81 -22.51 28.48
C ALA A 580 -1.59 -23.73 28.00
N ILE A 581 -1.29 -24.24 26.79
CA ILE A 581 -1.88 -25.48 26.26
C ILE A 581 -1.46 -26.68 27.13
N GLU A 582 -0.18 -26.80 27.46
CA GLU A 582 0.34 -27.91 28.28
C GLU A 582 -0.26 -27.94 29.68
N ASN A 583 -0.37 -26.78 30.34
CA ASN A 583 -1.00 -26.66 31.65
C ASN A 583 -2.47 -27.04 31.59
N PHE A 584 -3.20 -26.56 30.59
CA PHE A 584 -4.60 -26.91 30.36
C PHE A 584 -4.79 -28.42 30.15
N LEU A 585 -3.99 -29.04 29.27
CA LEU A 585 -4.07 -30.46 28.98
C LEU A 585 -3.71 -31.31 30.20
N LYS A 586 -2.73 -30.88 31.00
CA LYS A 586 -2.33 -31.54 32.23
C LYS A 586 -3.46 -31.53 33.26
N GLU A 587 -4.02 -30.36 33.55
CA GLU A 587 -5.13 -30.20 34.50
C GLU A 587 -6.34 -31.05 34.09
N LEU A 588 -6.70 -31.00 32.81
CA LEU A 588 -7.82 -31.79 32.28
C LEU A 588 -7.56 -33.30 32.37
N SER A 589 -6.31 -33.74 32.15
CA SER A 589 -5.91 -35.14 32.23
C SER A 589 -5.97 -35.66 33.67
N GLU A 590 -5.54 -34.86 34.65
CA GLU A 590 -5.64 -35.20 36.08
C GLU A 590 -7.09 -35.40 36.51
N ILE A 591 -8.01 -34.53 36.09
CA ILE A 591 -9.44 -34.66 36.39
C ILE A 591 -10.01 -35.93 35.75
N PHE A 592 -9.70 -36.21 34.48
CA PHE A 592 -10.16 -37.43 33.84
C PHE A 592 -9.59 -38.70 34.47
N PHE A 593 -8.35 -38.70 34.95
CA PHE A 593 -7.79 -39.82 35.70
C PHE A 593 -8.49 -40.03 37.04
N ASN A 594 -8.85 -38.96 37.75
CA ASN A 594 -9.61 -39.08 38.99
C ASN A 594 -10.99 -39.70 38.71
N ILE A 595 -11.64 -39.33 37.60
CA ILE A 595 -12.96 -39.86 37.21
C ILE A 595 -12.87 -41.33 36.77
N LEU A 596 -11.95 -41.67 35.86
CA LEU A 596 -11.88 -42.97 35.19
C LEU A 596 -11.01 -44.01 35.91
N GLY A 597 -10.10 -43.56 36.77
CA GLY A 597 -9.06 -44.37 37.39
C GLY A 597 -7.91 -44.69 36.44
N ARG A 598 -6.81 -45.21 36.98
CA ARG A 598 -5.63 -45.63 36.22
C ARG A 598 -5.53 -47.15 36.22
N ARG A 599 -6.14 -47.78 35.22
CA ARG A 599 -6.21 -49.24 35.11
C ARG A 599 -4.86 -49.94 35.05
N ARG A 600 -3.84 -49.32 34.45
CA ARG A 600 -2.48 -49.89 34.40
C ARG A 600 -1.77 -49.84 35.75
N GLU A 601 -2.15 -48.90 36.61
CA GLU A 601 -1.56 -48.66 37.94
C GLU A 601 -2.44 -49.24 39.06
N ASN A 602 -3.53 -49.94 38.73
CA ASN A 602 -4.53 -50.44 39.69
C ASN A 602 -5.12 -49.37 40.63
N ILE A 603 -5.14 -48.10 40.20
CA ILE A 603 -5.75 -47.02 40.97
C ILE A 603 -7.21 -46.89 40.55
N PRO A 604 -8.19 -47.10 41.47
CA PRO A 604 -9.60 -46.94 41.16
C PRO A 604 -9.95 -45.47 40.88
N GLY A 605 -10.93 -45.25 40.00
CA GLY A 605 -11.50 -43.92 39.75
C GLY A 605 -12.73 -43.66 40.62
N ILE A 606 -13.22 -42.42 40.58
CA ILE A 606 -14.48 -42.02 41.22
C ILE A 606 -15.65 -42.81 40.60
N LEU A 607 -15.65 -43.04 39.29
CA LEU A 607 -16.66 -43.89 38.65
C LEU A 607 -16.34 -45.39 38.83
N PRO A 608 -17.35 -46.23 39.09
CA PRO A 608 -17.20 -47.68 39.00
C PRO A 608 -16.70 -48.12 37.62
N ALA A 609 -15.96 -49.22 37.56
CA ALA A 609 -15.22 -49.64 36.36
C ALA A 609 -16.10 -49.84 35.10
N ASP A 610 -17.35 -50.25 35.27
CA ASP A 610 -18.36 -50.40 34.23
C ASP A 610 -18.88 -49.05 33.72
N ARG A 611 -19.18 -48.10 34.62
CA ARG A 611 -19.61 -46.74 34.27
C ARG A 611 -18.47 -45.92 33.65
N GLY A 612 -17.25 -46.04 34.17
CA GLY A 612 -16.06 -45.46 33.55
C GLY A 612 -15.81 -46.00 32.14
N LYS A 613 -16.07 -47.31 31.90
CA LYS A 613 -16.02 -47.91 30.55
C LYS A 613 -17.12 -47.33 29.64
N ALA A 614 -18.30 -47.07 30.18
CA ALA A 614 -19.40 -46.45 29.43
C ALA A 614 -19.05 -45.01 29.00
N LEU A 615 -18.54 -44.18 29.92
CA LEU A 615 -18.05 -42.82 29.61
C LEU A 615 -16.96 -42.86 28.53
N PHE A 616 -15.98 -43.73 28.69
CA PHE A 616 -14.89 -43.88 27.71
C PHE A 616 -15.40 -44.26 26.32
N ASN A 617 -16.36 -45.18 26.22
CA ASN A 617 -16.93 -45.54 24.92
C ASN A 617 -17.83 -44.45 24.34
N LYS A 618 -18.61 -43.75 25.17
CA LYS A 618 -19.56 -42.72 24.74
C LYS A 618 -18.86 -41.46 24.25
N VAL A 619 -17.83 -41.01 24.98
CA VAL A 619 -17.14 -39.74 24.72
C VAL A 619 -15.76 -39.98 24.11
N PHE A 620 -14.85 -40.65 24.82
CA PHE A 620 -13.44 -40.74 24.40
C PHE A 620 -13.29 -41.42 23.03
N LYS A 621 -13.98 -42.54 22.79
CA LYS A 621 -13.96 -43.18 21.45
C LYS A 621 -14.61 -42.33 20.36
N LYS A 622 -15.73 -41.65 20.66
CA LYS A 622 -16.47 -40.81 19.71
C LYS A 622 -15.63 -39.65 19.20
N TYR A 623 -14.92 -38.97 20.11
CA TYR A 623 -14.07 -37.82 19.79
C TYR A 623 -12.62 -38.20 19.47
N GLY A 624 -12.28 -39.49 19.58
CA GLY A 624 -10.94 -40.00 19.32
C GLY A 624 -9.92 -39.57 20.38
N LEU A 625 -10.32 -39.39 21.63
CA LEU A 625 -9.47 -38.99 22.75
C LEU A 625 -8.84 -40.21 23.45
N GLY A 626 -7.57 -40.10 23.81
CA GLY A 626 -6.84 -41.07 24.60
C GLY A 626 -5.78 -40.40 25.46
N PHE A 627 -4.90 -41.20 26.07
CA PHE A 627 -3.77 -40.70 26.86
C PHE A 627 -2.47 -41.20 26.22
N ASN A 628 -1.46 -40.34 26.14
CA ASN A 628 -0.12 -40.70 25.67
C ASN A 628 0.69 -41.44 26.75
N GLU A 629 1.94 -41.78 26.47
CA GLU A 629 2.83 -42.49 27.40
C GLU A 629 3.15 -41.69 28.68
N ASN A 630 3.06 -40.36 28.61
CA ASN A 630 3.26 -39.46 29.75
C ASN A 630 1.96 -39.18 30.53
N GLY A 631 0.85 -39.84 30.18
CA GLY A 631 -0.45 -39.64 30.82
C GLY A 631 -1.16 -38.34 30.43
N GLN A 632 -0.73 -37.62 29.39
CA GLN A 632 -1.44 -36.44 28.90
C GLN A 632 -2.49 -36.84 27.86
N LEU A 633 -3.62 -36.13 27.87
CA LEU A 633 -4.70 -36.27 26.89
C LEU A 633 -4.17 -35.99 25.47
N THR A 634 -4.53 -36.85 24.51
CA THR A 634 -4.10 -36.78 23.11
C THR A 634 -5.20 -37.33 22.18
N PHE A 635 -5.12 -37.05 20.87
CA PHE A 635 -5.94 -37.75 19.89
C PHE A 635 -5.33 -39.12 19.55
N PHE A 636 -6.17 -40.13 19.30
CA PHE A 636 -5.71 -41.42 18.77
C PHE A 636 -5.05 -41.22 17.40
N LYS A 637 -3.83 -41.75 17.26
CA LYS A 637 -2.98 -41.85 16.05
C LYS A 637 -3.52 -41.13 14.79
N GLY A 638 -2.94 -39.98 14.45
CA GLY A 638 -3.02 -39.39 13.11
C GLY A 638 -3.79 -38.06 12.97
N LYS A 639 -4.29 -37.45 14.05
CA LYS A 639 -5.06 -36.20 14.00
C LYS A 639 -4.32 -34.91 14.40
N GLY A 640 -3.01 -34.94 14.61
CA GLY A 640 -2.22 -33.77 15.03
C GLY A 640 -2.35 -33.45 16.53
N GLU A 641 -1.82 -32.30 16.94
CA GLU A 641 -1.90 -31.78 18.32
C GLU A 641 -3.32 -31.31 18.65
N ILE A 642 -3.72 -31.44 19.92
CA ILE A 642 -5.06 -31.01 20.34
C ILE A 642 -5.13 -29.49 20.41
N ASN A 643 -6.00 -28.88 19.61
CA ASN A 643 -6.46 -27.52 19.87
C ASN A 643 -7.46 -27.54 21.05
N PRO A 644 -7.29 -26.74 22.11
CA PRO A 644 -8.20 -26.71 23.26
C PRO A 644 -9.69 -26.56 22.91
N LEU A 645 -10.03 -25.84 21.82
CA LEU A 645 -11.41 -25.71 21.39
C LEU A 645 -12.03 -27.00 20.83
N ASP A 646 -11.23 -27.89 20.26
CA ASP A 646 -11.72 -29.15 19.69
C ASP A 646 -12.22 -30.11 20.80
N ILE A 647 -11.78 -29.88 22.04
CA ILE A 647 -12.22 -30.64 23.22
C ILE A 647 -13.59 -30.19 23.71
N LYS A 648 -14.04 -28.96 23.42
CA LYS A 648 -15.27 -28.38 24.00
C LYS A 648 -16.49 -29.31 23.88
N PRO A 649 -16.79 -29.93 22.72
CA PRO A 649 -17.93 -30.84 22.62
C PRO A 649 -17.76 -32.10 23.47
N ALA A 650 -16.55 -32.66 23.54
CA ALA A 650 -16.25 -33.83 24.35
C ALA A 650 -16.34 -33.52 25.85
N LEU A 651 -15.91 -32.32 26.26
CA LEU A 651 -16.01 -31.84 27.63
C LEU A 651 -17.47 -31.68 28.04
N GLN A 652 -18.29 -31.03 27.20
CA GLN A 652 -19.72 -30.87 27.47
C GLN A 652 -20.44 -32.22 27.60
N GLU A 653 -20.21 -33.15 26.66
CA GLU A 653 -20.82 -34.49 26.74
C GLU A 653 -20.33 -35.30 27.95
N THR A 654 -19.11 -35.04 28.44
CA THR A 654 -18.63 -35.62 29.70
C THR A 654 -19.35 -35.02 30.88
N ILE A 655 -19.49 -33.68 30.97
CA ILE A 655 -20.24 -33.00 32.03
C ILE A 655 -21.67 -33.53 32.09
N ASP A 656 -22.36 -33.61 30.94
CA ASP A 656 -23.74 -34.11 30.85
C ASP A 656 -23.84 -35.57 31.32
N PHE A 657 -22.88 -36.42 30.93
CA PHE A 657 -22.82 -37.80 31.40
C PHE A 657 -22.66 -37.88 32.91
N LEU A 658 -21.68 -37.17 33.48
CA LEU A 658 -21.39 -37.20 34.92
C LEU A 658 -22.54 -36.61 35.74
N GLN A 659 -23.25 -35.61 35.21
CA GLN A 659 -24.41 -35.04 35.87
C GLN A 659 -25.55 -36.07 35.99
N SER A 660 -25.78 -36.87 34.94
CA SER A 660 -26.73 -37.99 35.01
C SER A 660 -26.28 -39.12 35.95
N GLU A 661 -24.97 -39.35 36.08
CA GLU A 661 -24.45 -40.33 37.05
C GLU A 661 -24.63 -39.85 38.50
N LEU A 662 -24.41 -38.56 38.76
CA LEU A 662 -24.47 -37.96 40.09
C LEU A 662 -25.83 -38.15 40.76
N GLU A 663 -26.92 -38.15 39.97
CA GLU A 663 -28.28 -38.40 40.43
C GLU A 663 -28.52 -39.86 40.86
N SER A 664 -27.70 -40.79 40.38
CA SER A 664 -27.85 -42.24 40.61
C SER A 664 -26.94 -42.81 41.71
N ILE A 665 -25.99 -42.03 42.23
CA ILE A 665 -25.03 -42.48 43.25
C ILE A 665 -25.65 -42.41 44.65
N VAL A 666 -25.65 -43.54 45.34
CA VAL A 666 -26.17 -43.69 46.72
C VAL A 666 -25.10 -43.40 47.78
N ASP A 667 -23.82 -43.64 47.47
CA ASP A 667 -22.70 -43.39 48.40
C ASP A 667 -22.38 -41.89 48.50
N GLU A 668 -22.53 -41.30 49.69
CA GLU A 668 -22.37 -39.86 49.91
C GLU A 668 -20.95 -39.37 49.61
N ARG A 669 -19.93 -40.18 49.90
CA ARG A 669 -18.52 -39.81 49.68
C ARG A 669 -18.21 -39.79 48.19
N GLN A 670 -18.59 -40.83 47.47
CA GLN A 670 -18.45 -40.92 46.02
C GLN A 670 -19.24 -39.81 45.30
N ARG A 671 -20.42 -39.46 45.82
CA ARG A 671 -21.23 -38.34 45.31
C ARG A 671 -20.52 -37.00 45.50
N ALA A 672 -19.90 -36.76 46.65
CA ALA A 672 -19.13 -35.54 46.92
C ALA A 672 -17.87 -35.45 46.02
N ASP A 673 -17.14 -36.55 45.86
CA ASP A 673 -15.95 -36.61 44.99
C ASP A 673 -16.33 -36.38 43.52
N LEU A 674 -17.43 -36.97 43.04
CA LEU A 674 -17.92 -36.75 41.68
C LEU A 674 -18.41 -35.33 41.46
N SER A 675 -19.13 -34.74 42.43
CA SER A 675 -19.58 -33.35 42.36
C SER A 675 -18.39 -32.40 42.22
N THR A 676 -17.34 -32.63 43.01
CA THR A 676 -16.11 -31.83 42.96
C THR A 676 -15.43 -31.93 41.59
N ALA A 677 -15.29 -33.15 41.05
CA ALA A 677 -14.73 -33.36 39.72
C ALA A 677 -15.58 -32.68 38.61
N LEU A 678 -16.91 -32.68 38.76
CA LEU A 678 -17.83 -32.04 37.83
C LEU A 678 -17.71 -30.51 37.86
N ASP A 679 -17.56 -29.91 39.05
CA ASP A 679 -17.32 -28.47 39.20
C ASP A 679 -15.98 -28.05 38.58
N HIS A 680 -14.92 -28.86 38.75
CA HIS A 680 -13.65 -28.63 38.07
C HIS A 680 -13.78 -28.67 36.54
N LEU A 681 -14.51 -29.65 35.97
CA LEU A 681 -14.75 -29.71 34.53
C LEU A 681 -15.55 -28.50 34.02
N ARG A 682 -16.54 -28.02 34.78
CA ARG A 682 -17.29 -26.79 34.45
C ARG A 682 -16.38 -25.57 34.42
N ASN A 683 -15.55 -25.39 35.44
CA ASN A 683 -14.59 -24.29 35.50
C ASN A 683 -13.61 -24.30 34.31
N ILE A 684 -13.12 -25.48 33.92
CA ILE A 684 -12.28 -25.63 32.72
C ILE A 684 -13.07 -25.27 31.45
N SER A 685 -14.32 -25.74 31.34
CA SER A 685 -15.19 -25.41 30.21
C SER A 685 -15.44 -23.92 30.07
N ASP A 686 -15.63 -23.22 31.20
CA ASP A 686 -15.85 -21.77 31.24
C ASP A 686 -14.57 -20.97 30.95
N ALA A 687 -13.39 -21.54 31.24
CA ALA A 687 -12.10 -20.94 30.94
C ALA A 687 -11.65 -21.08 29.47
N LEU A 688 -12.21 -22.04 28.72
CA LEU A 688 -11.86 -22.31 27.32
C LEU A 688 -11.93 -21.08 26.38
N PRO A 689 -12.97 -20.22 26.42
CA PRO A 689 -13.03 -19.03 25.58
C PRO A 689 -11.85 -18.08 25.81
N LYS A 690 -11.45 -17.88 27.07
CA LYS A 690 -10.34 -17.00 27.45
C LYS A 690 -8.98 -17.58 27.07
N LEU A 691 -8.81 -18.90 27.20
CA LEU A 691 -7.63 -19.59 26.70
C LEU A 691 -7.52 -19.44 25.17
N HIS A 692 -8.63 -19.64 24.45
CA HIS A 692 -8.66 -19.47 22.99
C HIS A 692 -8.33 -18.04 22.54
N GLU A 693 -8.83 -17.04 23.27
CA GLU A 693 -8.50 -15.64 23.02
C GLU A 693 -6.99 -15.38 23.21
N THR A 694 -6.41 -15.90 24.29
CA THR A 694 -4.97 -15.84 24.57
C THR A 694 -4.13 -16.48 23.45
N LEU A 695 -4.53 -17.65 22.96
CA LEU A 695 -3.83 -18.37 21.88
C LEU A 695 -3.87 -17.64 20.53
N LYS A 696 -4.90 -16.82 20.31
CA LYS A 696 -5.05 -15.98 19.11
C LYS A 696 -4.21 -14.71 19.14
N GLN A 697 -3.78 -14.24 20.31
CA GLN A 697 -2.98 -13.02 20.41
C GLN A 697 -1.60 -13.24 19.78
N LYS A 698 -1.18 -12.35 18.88
CA LYS A 698 0.14 -12.43 18.26
C LYS A 698 1.18 -11.86 19.23
N GLY A 699 2.25 -12.61 19.49
CA GLY A 699 3.39 -12.18 20.27
C GLY A 699 4.43 -11.47 19.40
N TYR A 700 5.01 -10.40 19.91
CA TYR A 700 6.05 -9.62 19.24
C TYR A 700 7.22 -9.39 20.19
N LEU A 701 8.44 -9.53 19.69
CA LEU A 701 9.64 -9.09 20.37
C LEU A 701 10.15 -7.82 19.70
N LEU A 702 10.01 -6.70 20.38
CA LEU A 702 10.27 -5.38 19.83
C LEU A 702 11.54 -4.77 20.42
N GLN A 703 12.21 -3.96 19.62
CA GLN A 703 13.42 -3.24 20.01
C GLN A 703 13.26 -1.76 19.68
N ILE A 704 13.48 -0.87 20.66
CA ILE A 704 13.52 0.58 20.46
C ILE A 704 14.96 1.08 20.54
N LYS A 705 15.36 1.90 19.56
CA LYS A 705 16.71 2.48 19.46
C LYS A 705 16.70 3.75 18.58
N PRO A 706 17.75 4.58 18.60
CA PRO A 706 17.94 5.60 17.58
C PRO A 706 18.41 4.92 16.28
N TRP A 707 18.04 5.47 15.13
CA TRP A 707 18.48 4.95 13.83
C TRP A 707 20.01 5.03 13.69
N GLU A 708 20.55 4.29 12.72
CA GLU A 708 22.01 4.14 12.59
C GLU A 708 22.63 5.07 11.55
N ARG A 709 21.82 5.88 10.85
CA ARG A 709 22.22 6.72 9.71
C ARG A 709 22.97 5.94 8.64
N GLN A 710 22.44 4.77 8.30
CA GLN A 710 22.86 3.95 7.18
C GLN A 710 21.92 4.22 6.00
N PRO A 711 22.30 5.02 5.00
CA PRO A 711 21.37 5.46 3.95
C PRO A 711 20.68 4.31 3.20
N GLY A 712 21.35 3.16 3.06
CA GLY A 712 20.76 1.99 2.40
C GLY A 712 19.52 1.42 3.10
N TYR A 713 19.39 1.65 4.40
CA TYR A 713 18.20 1.31 5.19
C TYR A 713 17.34 2.55 5.44
N ASP A 714 17.98 3.64 5.88
CA ASP A 714 17.30 4.78 6.48
C ASP A 714 16.57 5.66 5.47
N ILE A 715 16.97 5.65 4.19
CA ILE A 715 16.21 6.34 3.16
C ILE A 715 14.77 5.79 3.02
N PHE A 716 14.53 4.56 3.48
CA PHE A 716 13.23 3.89 3.41
C PHE A 716 12.41 3.96 4.70
N GLN A 717 12.80 4.79 5.69
CA GLN A 717 12.07 4.91 6.96
C GLN A 717 10.57 5.21 6.75
N GLY A 718 10.24 6.12 5.83
CA GLY A 718 8.83 6.40 5.51
C GLY A 718 8.10 5.23 4.86
N ASN A 719 8.80 4.36 4.13
CA ASN A 719 8.24 3.16 3.51
C ASN A 719 7.85 2.12 4.54
N TYR A 720 8.67 1.95 5.59
CA TYR A 720 8.42 0.97 6.64
C TYR A 720 7.15 1.29 7.45
N THR A 721 6.84 2.56 7.64
CA THR A 721 5.67 3.02 8.42
C THR A 721 4.49 3.49 7.56
N HIS A 722 4.67 3.61 6.24
CA HIS A 722 3.70 4.14 5.27
C HIS A 722 3.37 5.63 5.42
N CYS A 723 4.33 6.46 5.86
CA CYS A 723 4.11 7.89 6.10
C CYS A 723 4.47 8.77 4.88
N CYS A 724 4.22 10.08 4.98
CA CYS A 724 4.30 11.03 3.86
C CYS A 724 5.70 11.26 3.29
N ILE A 725 6.74 10.92 4.04
CA ILE A 725 8.15 11.03 3.65
C ILE A 725 8.71 9.75 3.01
N ALA A 726 7.89 8.72 2.82
CA ALA A 726 8.29 7.54 2.04
C ALA A 726 8.84 8.00 0.68
N VAL A 727 9.85 7.30 0.16
CA VAL A 727 10.55 7.77 -1.04
C VAL A 727 9.59 7.93 -2.22
N GLU A 728 8.53 7.14 -2.30
CA GLU A 728 7.53 7.23 -3.35
C GLU A 728 6.43 8.29 -3.12
N ASN A 729 6.41 8.98 -1.98
CA ASN A 729 5.37 9.94 -1.61
C ASN A 729 5.75 11.40 -1.93
N PHE A 730 4.83 12.33 -1.69
CA PHE A 730 4.97 13.73 -2.15
C PHE A 730 6.05 14.54 -1.43
N ASN A 731 6.42 14.17 -0.19
CA ASN A 731 7.51 14.81 0.57
C ASN A 731 8.82 14.01 0.52
N GLN A 732 9.04 13.25 -0.54
CA GLN A 732 10.20 12.37 -0.73
C GLN A 732 11.57 13.02 -0.53
N ALA A 733 11.70 14.36 -0.66
CA ALA A 733 12.97 15.06 -0.42
C ALA A 733 13.31 15.19 1.08
N ALA A 734 12.31 15.16 1.97
CA ALA A 734 12.52 15.37 3.40
C ALA A 734 13.48 14.33 4.02
N ILE A 735 13.41 13.06 3.58
CA ILE A 735 14.31 12.02 4.11
C ILE A 735 15.77 12.26 3.72
N LEU A 736 16.03 12.91 2.58
CA LEU A 736 17.41 13.27 2.17
C LEU A 736 17.98 14.35 3.08
N ASP A 737 17.15 15.33 3.45
CA ASP A 737 17.53 16.37 4.41
C ASP A 737 17.75 15.78 5.80
N TYR A 738 16.90 14.87 6.26
CA TYR A 738 17.05 14.22 7.58
C TYR A 738 18.33 13.37 7.66
N LEU A 739 18.72 12.73 6.56
CA LEU A 739 19.97 11.98 6.48
C LEU A 739 21.21 12.88 6.57
N THR A 740 21.16 14.06 5.95
CA THR A 740 22.31 14.96 5.85
C THR A 740 22.41 15.97 7.00
N ASP A 741 21.29 16.28 7.66
CA ASP A 741 21.22 17.15 8.84
C ASP A 741 21.44 16.35 10.14
N THR A 742 22.55 16.63 10.82
CA THR A 742 22.84 16.00 12.12
C THR A 742 21.98 16.55 13.26
N GLY A 743 21.22 17.63 13.05
CA GLY A 743 20.29 18.22 14.03
C GLY A 743 18.96 17.47 14.19
N ILE A 744 18.65 16.53 13.29
CA ILE A 744 17.49 15.63 13.37
C ILE A 744 17.93 14.21 13.62
N ASN A 745 17.27 13.49 14.51
CA ASN A 745 17.48 12.06 14.72
C ASN A 745 16.16 11.29 14.57
N VAL A 746 16.21 9.97 14.48
CA VAL A 746 15.01 9.12 14.44
C VAL A 746 15.10 8.11 15.55
N ILE A 747 14.03 7.98 16.33
CA ILE A 747 13.84 6.84 17.22
C ILE A 747 12.95 5.84 16.52
N GLU A 748 13.47 4.65 16.26
CA GLU A 748 12.77 3.57 15.59
C GLU A 748 12.46 2.42 16.55
N ILE A 749 11.34 1.76 16.31
CA ILE A 749 10.95 0.50 16.95
C ILE A 749 10.95 -0.56 15.88
N LYS A 750 11.78 -1.60 16.04
CA LYS A 750 11.92 -2.72 15.13
C LYS A 750 11.28 -3.98 15.69
N ASP A 751 10.68 -4.78 14.82
CA ASP A 751 10.34 -6.17 15.12
C ASP A 751 11.59 -7.02 14.93
N LYS A 752 12.10 -7.63 16.02
CA LYS A 752 13.35 -8.40 15.98
C LYS A 752 13.25 -9.66 15.12
N ASN A 753 12.04 -10.16 14.87
CA ASN A 753 11.86 -11.37 14.06
C ASN A 753 12.01 -11.07 12.56
N THR A 754 11.62 -9.87 12.12
CA THR A 754 11.68 -9.45 10.72
C THR A 754 12.82 -8.47 10.42
N ASP A 755 13.46 -7.94 11.47
CA ASP A 755 14.43 -6.84 11.42
C ASP A 755 13.90 -5.58 10.69
N GLN A 756 12.58 -5.38 10.72
CA GLN A 756 11.91 -4.28 10.06
C GLN A 756 11.45 -3.23 11.08
N THR A 757 11.59 -1.94 10.75
CA THR A 757 10.98 -0.85 11.50
C THR A 757 9.46 -0.92 11.41
N ILE A 758 8.80 -0.92 12.55
CA ILE A 758 7.33 -1.01 12.67
C ILE A 758 6.72 0.28 13.20
N ALA A 759 7.51 1.11 13.89
CA ALA A 759 7.11 2.44 14.31
C ALA A 759 8.33 3.35 14.40
N GLN A 760 8.13 4.65 14.22
CA GLN A 760 9.21 5.62 14.30
C GLN A 760 8.73 6.99 14.77
N SER A 761 9.68 7.79 15.26
CA SER A 761 9.48 9.20 15.53
C SER A 761 10.70 10.00 15.11
N PHE A 762 10.52 11.00 14.27
CA PHE A 762 11.54 12.01 13.99
C PHE A 762 11.65 12.92 15.19
N ILE A 763 12.87 13.15 15.65
CA ILE A 763 13.14 13.97 16.82
C ILE A 763 14.16 15.05 16.51
N PHE A 764 14.02 16.20 17.15
CA PHE A 764 15.00 17.27 17.09
C PHE A 764 15.02 18.06 18.40
N MET A 765 16.15 18.73 18.64
CA MET A 765 16.30 19.63 19.78
C MET A 765 15.85 21.03 19.39
N ALA A 766 15.11 21.68 20.27
CA ALA A 766 14.64 23.06 20.13
C ALA A 766 14.98 23.88 21.38
N GLN A 767 14.97 25.21 21.23
CA GLN A 767 14.95 26.15 22.33
C GLN A 767 13.72 27.05 22.25
N ASN A 768 13.20 27.43 23.41
CA ASN A 768 12.27 28.54 23.52
C ASN A 768 13.03 29.87 23.67
N PRO A 769 12.34 31.03 23.58
CA PRO A 769 12.96 32.34 23.79
C PRO A 769 13.66 32.51 25.16
N GLU A 770 13.24 31.73 26.16
CA GLU A 770 13.83 31.71 27.51
C GLU A 770 15.15 30.92 27.58
N GLY A 771 15.57 30.26 26.50
CA GLY A 771 16.81 29.48 26.42
C GLY A 771 16.73 28.08 27.03
N GLN A 772 15.52 27.58 27.24
CA GLN A 772 15.27 26.22 27.72
C GLN A 772 15.43 25.21 26.57
N ASN A 773 16.22 24.16 26.79
CA ASN A 773 16.34 23.04 25.86
C ASN A 773 15.11 22.14 25.94
N ILE A 774 14.52 21.85 24.78
CA ILE A 774 13.29 21.07 24.63
C ILE A 774 13.53 19.99 23.57
N LEU A 775 13.19 18.74 23.88
CA LEU A 775 13.19 17.66 22.90
C LEU A 775 11.80 17.59 22.26
N VAL A 776 11.74 17.66 20.93
CA VAL A 776 10.50 17.60 20.17
C VAL A 776 10.45 16.30 19.38
N LEU A 777 9.36 15.55 19.55
CA LEU A 777 8.94 14.48 18.64
C LEU A 777 8.06 15.14 17.58
N ASP A 778 8.48 15.05 16.32
CA ASP A 778 7.76 15.67 15.21
C ASP A 778 6.36 15.05 15.05
N ASN A 779 6.33 13.72 15.04
CA ASN A 779 5.16 12.84 15.05
C ASN A 779 5.58 11.41 15.48
N VAL A 780 4.59 10.52 15.67
CA VAL A 780 4.83 9.07 15.83
C VAL A 780 4.00 8.30 14.81
N GLU A 781 4.68 7.57 13.93
CA GLU A 781 4.08 6.82 12.82
C GLU A 781 4.19 5.32 13.09
N ILE A 782 3.12 4.55 12.83
CA ILE A 782 3.08 3.11 13.07
C ILE A 782 2.64 2.40 11.80
N ASN A 783 3.39 1.37 11.41
CA ASN A 783 3.02 0.49 10.32
C ASN A 783 1.59 -0.05 10.52
N ASN A 784 0.77 0.02 9.48
CA ASN A 784 -0.65 -0.38 9.51
C ASN A 784 -0.91 -1.76 10.11
N ASN A 785 0.00 -2.74 9.88
CA ASN A 785 -0.13 -4.10 10.42
C ASN A 785 0.07 -4.19 11.95
N TYR A 786 0.58 -3.12 12.56
CA TYR A 786 0.91 -3.02 13.97
C TYR A 786 0.09 -1.94 14.70
N ARG A 787 -0.87 -1.28 14.02
CA ARG A 787 -1.71 -0.22 14.62
C ARG A 787 -2.47 -0.66 15.87
N GLY A 788 -2.79 -1.95 16.01
CA GLY A 788 -3.37 -2.50 17.24
C GLY A 788 -2.48 -2.38 18.48
N LEU A 789 -1.19 -2.07 18.33
CA LEU A 789 -0.21 -1.92 19.41
C LEU A 789 0.01 -0.46 19.84
N HIS A 790 -0.78 0.50 19.32
CA HIS A 790 -0.55 1.93 19.49
C HIS A 790 -0.36 2.40 20.94
N GLN A 791 -1.13 1.87 21.90
CA GLN A 791 -0.97 2.22 23.32
C GLN A 791 0.33 1.67 23.94
N THR A 792 0.69 0.44 23.61
CA THR A 792 1.93 -0.19 24.11
C THR A 792 3.16 0.48 23.51
N ILE A 793 3.12 0.78 22.21
CA ILE A 793 4.16 1.54 21.49
C ILE A 793 4.34 2.91 22.14
N ARG A 794 3.24 3.65 22.37
CA ARG A 794 3.26 4.96 23.06
C ARG A 794 3.97 4.87 24.41
N GLN A 795 3.58 3.92 25.25
CA GLN A 795 4.15 3.79 26.59
C GLN A 795 5.67 3.57 26.52
N HIS A 796 6.12 2.57 25.77
CA HIS A 796 7.54 2.25 25.70
C HIS A 796 8.36 3.33 24.99
N LEU A 797 7.81 3.98 23.96
CA LEU A 797 8.44 5.12 23.30
C LEU A 797 8.61 6.30 24.26
N PHE A 798 7.60 6.64 25.05
CA PHE A 798 7.67 7.77 25.98
C PHE A 798 8.60 7.50 27.17
N GLU A 799 8.63 6.27 27.68
CA GLU A 799 9.61 5.88 28.68
C GLU A 799 11.04 5.97 28.11
N TYR A 800 11.25 5.41 26.93
CA TYR A 800 12.54 5.44 26.25
C TYR A 800 13.02 6.87 25.94
N ILE A 801 12.14 7.73 25.42
CA ILE A 801 12.52 9.10 25.05
C ILE A 801 12.86 9.95 26.27
N LYS A 802 12.21 9.68 27.41
CA LYS A 802 12.56 10.30 28.69
C LYS A 802 13.97 9.91 29.13
N GLU A 803 14.29 8.61 29.12
CA GLU A 803 15.64 8.12 29.44
C GLU A 803 16.69 8.65 28.46
N TYR A 804 16.34 8.76 27.17
CA TYR A 804 17.20 9.32 26.14
C TYR A 804 17.49 10.81 26.38
N ALA A 805 16.46 11.61 26.70
CA ALA A 805 16.58 13.02 27.03
C ALA A 805 17.44 13.28 28.28
N GLU A 806 17.36 12.42 29.30
CA GLU A 806 18.16 12.53 30.52
C GLU A 806 19.66 12.35 30.26
N ARG A 807 20.04 11.55 29.25
CA ARG A 807 21.44 11.30 28.87
C ARG A 807 22.03 12.33 27.92
N LEU A 808 21.19 13.17 27.28
CA LEU A 808 21.62 14.16 26.29
C LEU A 808 22.27 15.41 26.90
N ALA A 809 21.99 15.74 28.16
CA ALA A 809 22.54 16.93 28.79
C ALA A 809 23.95 16.64 29.36
N ILE A 810 24.94 17.44 28.98
CA ILE A 810 26.33 17.32 29.50
C ILE A 810 26.38 17.73 30.98
N LYS A 811 25.56 18.72 31.36
CA LYS A 811 25.54 19.30 32.70
C LYS A 811 24.14 19.30 33.30
N PRO A 812 23.99 19.12 34.64
CA PRO A 812 22.68 19.08 35.30
C PRO A 812 21.80 20.31 35.05
N GLU A 813 22.38 21.50 34.96
CA GLU A 813 21.67 22.76 34.70
C GLU A 813 21.15 22.90 33.26
N LYS A 814 21.58 22.02 32.36
CA LYS A 814 21.13 21.95 30.95
C LYS A 814 20.20 20.76 30.71
N LYS A 815 19.70 20.13 31.77
CA LYS A 815 18.76 19.01 31.71
C LYS A 815 17.55 19.36 30.86
N ILE A 816 17.19 18.43 29.98
CA ILE A 816 15.97 18.51 29.17
C ILE A 816 14.81 18.14 30.07
N ASN A 817 14.08 19.16 30.53
CA ASN A 817 12.96 19.00 31.45
C ASN A 817 11.61 18.97 30.75
N THR A 818 11.55 19.33 29.47
CA THR A 818 10.32 19.34 28.67
C THR A 818 10.50 18.53 27.41
N ILE A 819 9.55 17.63 27.15
CA ILE A 819 9.44 16.83 25.94
C ILE A 819 8.08 17.08 25.33
N LEU A 820 8.07 17.44 24.05
CA LEU A 820 6.88 17.80 23.31
C LEU A 820 6.64 16.84 22.16
N LEU A 821 5.37 16.65 21.80
CA LEU A 821 4.95 15.91 20.62
C LEU A 821 4.12 16.84 19.73
N GLY A 822 4.43 16.90 18.43
CA GLY A 822 3.64 17.62 17.44
C GLY A 822 2.18 17.15 17.42
N THR A 823 1.26 17.99 16.98
CA THR A 823 -0.19 17.68 17.02
C THR A 823 -0.71 16.96 15.78
N ALA A 824 0.04 16.99 14.68
CA ALA A 824 -0.34 16.38 13.41
C ALA A 824 0.17 14.93 13.27
N TYR A 825 -0.58 14.10 12.53
CA TYR A 825 -0.17 12.77 12.04
C TYR A 825 0.45 11.83 13.10
N ASN A 826 -0.22 11.68 14.25
CA ASN A 826 0.18 10.72 15.28
C ASN A 826 -0.68 9.46 15.22
N ASP A 827 -0.05 8.31 15.03
CA ASP A 827 -0.67 6.98 15.08
C ASP A 827 -0.77 6.42 16.51
N VAL A 828 -0.14 7.08 17.48
CA VAL A 828 -0.28 6.76 18.92
C VAL A 828 -1.49 7.46 19.54
N ASP A 829 -1.99 6.87 20.63
CA ASP A 829 -3.04 7.48 21.43
C ASP A 829 -2.54 8.78 22.10
N THR A 830 -3.07 9.92 21.69
CA THR A 830 -2.74 11.23 22.28
C THR A 830 -3.75 11.67 23.33
N SER A 831 -4.80 10.87 23.57
CA SER A 831 -5.81 11.19 24.59
C SER A 831 -5.17 11.27 25.98
N GLY A 832 -5.56 12.29 26.74
CA GLY A 832 -5.02 12.57 28.07
C GLY A 832 -3.65 13.26 28.11
N LEU A 833 -3.03 13.59 26.96
CA LEU A 833 -1.88 14.49 26.94
C LEU A 833 -2.36 15.95 26.99
N PRO A 834 -1.85 16.80 27.91
CA PRO A 834 -2.15 18.22 27.88
C PRO A 834 -1.50 18.86 26.65
N TYR A 835 -2.11 19.91 26.12
CA TYR A 835 -1.56 20.68 25.01
C TYR A 835 -1.27 22.12 25.41
N ARG A 836 -0.29 22.74 24.74
CA ARG A 836 0.13 24.12 25.00
C ARG A 836 0.67 24.77 23.75
N ASP A 837 0.40 26.06 23.60
CA ASP A 837 1.09 26.91 22.62
C ASP A 837 2.47 27.28 23.14
N ILE A 838 3.49 26.90 22.36
CA ILE A 838 4.89 27.11 22.71
C ILE A 838 5.60 27.72 21.49
N THR A 839 6.39 28.76 21.75
CA THR A 839 7.28 29.37 20.76
C THR A 839 8.62 28.66 20.80
N LEU A 840 9.06 28.10 19.67
CA LEU A 840 10.29 27.34 19.56
C LEU A 840 11.07 27.72 18.29
N PHE A 841 12.38 27.49 18.33
CA PHE A 841 13.24 27.40 17.16
C PHE A 841 14.15 26.16 17.31
N LYS A 842 14.43 25.47 16.20
CA LYS A 842 15.26 24.27 16.17
C LYS A 842 16.73 24.65 16.42
N ILE A 843 17.37 23.91 17.31
CA ILE A 843 18.82 24.03 17.57
C ILE A 843 19.55 23.52 16.32
N GLY A 844 20.43 24.37 15.77
CA GLY A 844 21.10 24.09 14.50
C GLY A 844 20.32 24.56 13.25
N GLY A 845 19.16 25.20 13.39
CA GLY A 845 18.43 25.81 12.28
C GLY A 845 17.77 24.82 11.32
N GLY A 846 17.52 25.26 10.08
CA GLY A 846 16.98 24.43 8.99
C GLY A 846 17.99 23.40 8.48
N GLY A 847 17.61 22.59 7.48
CA GLY A 847 18.56 21.72 6.80
C GLY A 847 19.53 22.52 5.91
N VAL A 848 20.34 21.82 5.10
CA VAL A 848 21.33 22.46 4.20
C VAL A 848 20.71 23.53 3.29
N ALA A 849 19.47 23.31 2.84
CA ALA A 849 18.71 24.26 2.02
C ALA A 849 18.10 25.45 2.81
N GLY A 850 18.35 25.54 4.12
CA GLY A 850 17.79 26.56 5.03
C GLY A 850 16.32 26.35 5.41
N ARG A 851 15.64 25.36 4.81
CA ARG A 851 14.28 24.94 5.17
C ARG A 851 14.26 23.45 5.47
N GLN A 852 13.21 23.00 6.15
CA GLN A 852 13.01 21.61 6.52
C GLN A 852 11.52 21.32 6.60
N TYR A 853 11.11 20.15 6.11
CA TYR A 853 9.74 19.67 6.31
C TYR A 853 9.60 19.23 7.78
N LEU A 854 8.59 19.70 8.50
CA LEU A 854 8.33 19.33 9.90
C LEU A 854 6.82 19.27 10.14
N ASP A 855 6.31 18.13 10.58
CA ASP A 855 4.88 17.95 10.87
C ASP A 855 4.44 18.75 12.11
N SER A 856 5.32 18.81 13.12
CA SER A 856 5.11 19.62 14.32
C SER A 856 5.05 21.14 14.05
N PHE A 857 5.52 21.59 12.87
CA PHE A 857 5.45 22.99 12.44
C PHE A 857 4.32 23.23 11.41
N GLY A 858 3.35 22.33 11.33
CA GLY A 858 2.17 22.44 10.46
C GLY A 858 2.34 21.73 9.12
N SER A 859 3.12 20.65 9.09
CA SER A 859 3.24 19.74 7.94
C SER A 859 3.61 20.45 6.65
N SER A 860 4.65 21.27 6.74
CA SER A 860 5.13 22.08 5.63
C SER A 860 6.63 22.29 5.70
N TRP A 861 7.22 22.70 4.57
CA TRP A 861 8.59 23.16 4.50
C TRP A 861 8.70 24.52 5.23
N VAL A 862 9.40 24.57 6.35
CA VAL A 862 9.56 25.79 7.17
C VAL A 862 11.02 26.15 7.34
N ASP A 863 11.31 27.38 7.72
CA ASP A 863 12.63 27.79 8.22
C ASP A 863 12.58 27.69 9.76
N PRO A 864 13.06 26.60 10.36
CA PRO A 864 12.91 26.36 11.80
C PRO A 864 13.95 27.14 12.63
N SER A 865 14.82 27.95 12.01
CA SER A 865 15.67 28.89 12.73
C SER A 865 14.87 30.08 13.28
N ARG A 866 13.67 30.32 12.73
CA ARG A 866 12.79 31.41 13.18
C ARG A 866 11.91 30.95 14.34
N PRO A 867 11.78 31.77 15.40
CA PRO A 867 10.83 31.51 16.49
C PRO A 867 9.42 31.34 15.92
N THR A 868 8.84 30.17 16.14
CA THR A 868 7.52 29.80 15.63
C THR A 868 6.66 29.32 16.78
N THR A 869 5.47 29.90 16.93
CA THR A 869 4.48 29.48 17.92
C THR A 869 3.58 28.40 17.32
N LYS A 870 3.53 27.23 17.96
CA LYS A 870 2.66 26.11 17.60
C LYS A 870 2.10 25.44 18.84
N THR A 871 0.98 24.75 18.66
CA THR A 871 0.37 23.91 19.69
C THR A 871 1.04 22.53 19.69
N PHE A 872 1.53 22.11 20.86
CA PHE A 872 2.16 20.80 21.06
C PHE A 872 1.44 20.02 22.17
N TYR A 873 1.45 18.70 22.09
CA TYR A 873 1.19 17.84 23.23
C TYR A 873 2.42 17.83 24.16
N VAL A 874 2.19 17.86 25.47
CA VAL A 874 3.23 17.81 26.49
C VAL A 874 3.38 16.36 26.96
N VAL A 875 4.48 15.71 26.55
CA VAL A 875 4.82 14.34 26.96
C VAL A 875 5.45 14.35 28.34
N LEU A 876 6.29 15.34 28.63
CA LEU A 876 6.93 15.56 29.91
C LEU A 876 7.13 17.07 30.14
N ASP A 877 6.87 17.56 31.34
CA ASP A 877 7.26 18.90 31.79
C ASP A 877 7.62 18.87 33.27
N LEU A 878 8.92 18.96 33.58
CA LEU A 878 9.48 18.96 34.93
C LEU A 878 9.78 20.37 35.47
N LEU A 879 9.60 21.42 34.65
CA LEU A 879 9.86 22.81 35.07
C LEU A 879 8.64 23.49 35.66
N LYS A 880 7.45 23.05 35.29
CA LYS A 880 6.31 23.28 36.17
C LYS A 880 6.54 22.47 37.44
N PRO A 881 6.23 23.01 38.64
CA PRO A 881 6.04 22.12 39.77
C PRO A 881 5.15 21.01 39.26
N SER A 882 5.57 19.76 39.43
CA SER A 882 4.64 18.68 39.22
C SER A 882 3.39 19.11 39.97
N GLU A 883 2.25 19.09 39.29
CA GLU A 883 1.03 18.78 40.01
C GLU A 883 1.37 17.44 40.66
N THR A 884 1.92 17.55 41.87
CA THR A 884 2.37 16.44 42.69
C THR A 884 1.07 15.69 42.81
N ARG A 885 0.98 14.50 42.18
CA ARG A 885 -0.22 13.68 42.29
C ARG A 885 -0.58 13.66 43.76
N ARG A 886 -1.62 14.40 44.13
CA ARG A 886 -2.04 14.50 45.52
C ARG A 886 -2.74 13.19 45.76
N GLU A 887 -2.01 12.23 46.32
CA GLU A 887 -2.59 10.95 46.68
C GLU A 887 -3.73 11.21 47.66
N VAL A 888 -4.90 10.67 47.33
CA VAL A 888 -6.05 10.69 48.23
C VAL A 888 -5.71 9.83 49.43
N SER A 889 -5.68 10.45 50.60
CA SER A 889 -5.36 9.78 51.86
C SER A 889 -6.63 9.31 52.56
N GLN A 890 -7.75 10.03 52.38
CA GLN A 890 -8.97 9.83 53.16
C GLN A 890 -10.25 10.03 52.32
N PHE A 891 -11.28 9.26 52.68
CA PHE A 891 -12.64 9.35 52.16
C PHE A 891 -13.56 9.57 53.36
N GLU A 892 -14.33 10.65 53.34
CA GLU A 892 -15.13 11.11 54.48
C GLU A 892 -16.57 11.34 54.05
N LEU A 893 -17.54 10.88 54.86
CA LEU A 893 -18.94 11.23 54.68
C LEU A 893 -19.15 12.66 55.17
N LEU A 894 -19.61 13.53 54.27
CA LEU A 894 -19.92 14.90 54.62
C LEU A 894 -21.29 14.93 55.33
N THR A 895 -21.26 15.20 56.64
CA THR A 895 -22.47 15.25 57.49
C THR A 895 -22.88 16.66 57.85
N GLN A 896 -21.97 17.63 57.76
CA GLN A 896 -22.21 19.05 57.95
C GLN A 896 -21.39 19.81 56.91
N LEU A 897 -22.02 20.79 56.24
CA LEU A 897 -21.36 21.64 55.28
C LEU A 897 -21.09 23.00 55.92
N ASP A 898 -19.81 23.41 55.96
CA ASP A 898 -19.42 24.77 56.28
C ASP A 898 -18.98 25.52 55.02
N GLU A 899 -18.89 26.85 55.14
CA GLU A 899 -18.56 27.71 54.01
C GLU A 899 -17.18 27.41 53.41
N ALA A 900 -16.19 27.07 54.26
CA ALA A 900 -14.84 26.79 53.80
C ALA A 900 -14.75 25.48 53.02
N THR A 901 -15.53 24.48 53.41
CA THR A 901 -15.67 23.19 52.74
C THR A 901 -16.39 23.35 51.41
N LEU A 902 -17.48 24.11 51.37
CA LEU A 902 -18.20 24.43 50.14
C LEU A 902 -17.29 25.11 49.11
N GLU A 903 -16.51 26.11 49.52
CA GLU A 903 -15.58 26.81 48.62
C GLU A 903 -14.51 25.87 48.04
N GLN A 904 -14.00 24.95 48.86
CA GLN A 904 -13.05 23.95 48.37
C GLN A 904 -13.69 22.97 47.36
N ILE A 905 -14.91 22.51 47.63
CA ILE A 905 -15.62 21.62 46.70
C ILE A 905 -15.94 22.35 45.39
N LEU A 906 -16.36 23.62 45.47
CA LEU A 906 -16.60 24.48 44.31
C LEU A 906 -15.32 24.66 43.47
N SER A 907 -14.17 24.81 44.10
CA SER A 907 -12.89 24.86 43.40
C SER A 907 -12.58 23.54 42.68
N VAL A 908 -12.92 22.39 43.26
CA VAL A 908 -12.72 21.07 42.62
C VAL A 908 -13.65 20.91 41.42
N GLU A 909 -14.90 21.34 41.53
CA GLU A 909 -15.89 21.37 40.46
C GLU A 909 -15.41 22.19 39.27
N GLN A 910 -15.00 23.43 39.50
CA GLN A 910 -14.52 24.35 38.47
C GLN A 910 -13.27 23.82 37.74
N ALA A 911 -12.39 23.12 38.45
CA ALA A 911 -11.21 22.48 37.86
C ALA A 911 -11.53 21.17 37.12
N SER A 912 -12.64 20.51 37.44
CA SER A 912 -12.97 19.18 36.92
C SER A 912 -13.92 19.20 35.73
N PHE A 913 -14.76 20.23 35.60
CA PHE A 913 -15.81 20.32 34.59
C PHE A 913 -15.66 21.55 33.67
N PRO A 914 -16.09 21.46 32.39
CA PRO A 914 -16.22 22.63 31.53
C PRO A 914 -17.18 23.66 32.11
N ALA A 915 -16.95 24.95 31.83
CA ALA A 915 -17.76 26.06 32.38
C ALA A 915 -19.28 25.88 32.19
N ALA A 916 -19.71 25.27 31.08
CA ALA A 916 -21.14 25.03 30.80
C ALA A 916 -21.78 23.95 31.70
N MET A 917 -21.00 23.12 32.39
CA MET A 917 -21.47 22.01 33.23
C MET A 917 -21.19 22.24 34.73
N GLN A 918 -20.60 23.38 35.09
CA GLN A 918 -20.31 23.71 36.48
C GLN A 918 -21.60 24.14 37.17
N SER A 919 -21.88 23.55 38.34
CA SER A 919 -22.97 23.99 39.20
C SER A 919 -22.69 25.38 39.75
N THR A 920 -23.74 26.16 40.01
CA THR A 920 -23.56 27.39 40.79
C THR A 920 -23.23 27.01 42.25
N LYS A 921 -22.73 27.98 43.02
CA LYS A 921 -22.41 27.76 44.43
C LYS A 921 -23.67 27.39 45.23
N GLU A 922 -24.79 28.01 44.88
CA GLU A 922 -26.10 27.78 45.47
C GLU A 922 -26.63 26.38 45.13
N ASP A 923 -26.57 25.96 43.87
CA ASP A 923 -27.00 24.60 43.45
C ASP A 923 -26.16 23.53 44.16
N LEU A 924 -24.84 23.72 44.19
CA LEU A 924 -23.92 22.79 44.84
C LEU A 924 -24.17 22.72 46.36
N ARG A 925 -24.49 23.84 47.00
CA ARG A 925 -24.88 23.88 48.41
C ARG A 925 -26.16 23.07 48.64
N GLU A 926 -27.20 23.31 47.85
CA GLU A 926 -28.48 22.63 47.97
C GLU A 926 -28.32 21.10 47.89
N THR A 927 -27.55 20.62 46.91
CA THR A 927 -27.26 19.19 46.79
C THR A 927 -26.47 18.66 47.99
N LEU A 928 -25.40 19.34 48.40
CA LEU A 928 -24.53 18.86 49.47
C LEU A 928 -25.18 18.91 50.86
N GLU A 929 -26.15 19.81 51.06
CA GLU A 929 -26.92 19.90 52.31
C GLU A 929 -28.10 18.91 52.35
N ASN A 930 -28.40 18.20 51.26
CA ASN A 930 -29.49 17.24 51.21
C ASN A 930 -29.28 16.11 52.24
N PRO A 931 -30.10 16.03 53.30
CA PRO A 931 -29.89 15.06 54.39
C PRO A 931 -30.22 13.62 53.98
N ASN A 932 -30.99 13.44 52.91
CA ASN A 932 -31.37 12.14 52.37
C ASN A 932 -30.37 11.63 51.33
N GLY A 933 -29.43 12.47 50.90
CA GLY A 933 -28.32 12.12 50.03
C GLY A 933 -27.13 11.49 50.78
N ILE A 934 -26.21 10.92 50.01
CA ILE A 934 -24.90 10.46 50.47
C ILE A 934 -23.82 11.32 49.82
N GLN A 935 -23.22 12.17 50.63
CA GLN A 935 -22.16 13.08 50.18
C GLN A 935 -20.81 12.57 50.67
N ILE A 936 -19.84 12.45 49.77
CA ILE A 936 -18.49 11.96 50.09
C ILE A 936 -17.48 13.00 49.64
N ILE A 937 -16.53 13.34 50.50
CA ILE A 937 -15.37 14.16 50.15
C ILE A 937 -14.08 13.34 50.20
N LEU A 938 -13.15 13.69 49.32
CA LEU A 938 -11.84 13.05 49.21
C LEU A 938 -10.79 14.06 49.63
N ARG A 939 -9.96 13.70 50.62
CA ARG A 939 -8.86 14.56 51.09
C ARG A 939 -7.50 14.01 50.71
N ALA A 940 -6.57 14.90 50.40
CA ALA A 940 -5.16 14.60 50.29
C ALA A 940 -4.50 14.47 51.68
N ALA A 941 -3.25 14.03 51.74
CA ALA A 941 -2.51 13.90 53.01
C ALA A 941 -2.36 15.22 53.79
N ASP A 942 -2.42 16.37 53.10
CA ASP A 942 -2.36 17.70 53.70
C ASP A 942 -3.73 18.23 54.18
N GLY A 943 -4.81 17.45 54.02
CA GLY A 943 -6.17 17.80 54.42
C GLY A 943 -6.99 18.54 53.35
N THR A 944 -6.38 18.93 52.22
CA THR A 944 -7.08 19.63 51.13
C THR A 944 -8.10 18.70 50.46
N ILE A 945 -9.29 19.22 50.14
CA ILE A 945 -10.28 18.48 49.35
C ILE A 945 -9.82 18.42 47.89
N VAL A 946 -9.72 17.21 47.36
CA VAL A 946 -9.27 16.92 45.98
C VAL A 946 -10.30 16.18 45.14
N GLY A 947 -11.46 15.88 45.72
CA GLY A 947 -12.57 15.24 45.05
C GLY A 947 -13.83 15.26 45.92
N TYR A 948 -14.98 15.07 45.29
CA TYR A 948 -16.23 14.86 45.97
C TYR A 948 -17.18 13.98 45.13
N LEU A 949 -18.19 13.44 45.80
CA LEU A 949 -19.36 12.81 45.22
C LEU A 949 -20.60 13.37 45.89
N ALA A 950 -21.56 13.75 45.07
CA ALA A 950 -22.82 14.32 45.49
C ALA A 950 -24.01 13.48 44.98
N SER A 951 -24.98 13.21 45.84
CA SER A 951 -26.16 12.40 45.51
C SER A 951 -27.42 12.87 46.23
N LYS A 952 -28.58 12.47 45.72
CA LYS A 952 -29.90 12.71 46.33
C LYS A 952 -30.82 11.52 46.08
N PRO A 953 -31.95 11.35 46.79
CA PRO A 953 -32.93 10.32 46.46
C PRO A 953 -33.40 10.41 45.01
N HIS A 954 -33.62 9.25 44.37
CA HIS A 954 -33.97 9.18 42.95
C HIS A 954 -35.22 9.98 42.60
N ASN A 955 -36.26 9.89 43.42
CA ASN A 955 -37.52 10.56 43.16
C ASN A 955 -37.42 12.09 43.32
N GLU A 956 -36.49 12.60 44.14
CA GLU A 956 -36.21 14.03 44.22
C GLU A 956 -35.51 14.50 42.92
N ALA A 957 -34.51 13.74 42.45
CA ALA A 957 -33.86 14.04 41.16
C ALA A 957 -34.83 13.94 39.97
N LEU A 958 -35.79 13.01 40.01
CA LEU A 958 -36.79 12.86 38.95
C LEU A 958 -37.60 14.14 38.74
N GLU A 959 -37.96 14.86 39.81
CA GLU A 959 -38.75 16.09 39.71
C GLU A 959 -38.01 17.19 38.93
N GLU A 960 -36.70 17.31 39.14
CA GLU A 960 -35.82 18.27 38.47
C GLU A 960 -35.48 17.86 37.04
N LEU A 961 -35.26 16.56 36.83
CA LEU A 961 -34.69 16.00 35.60
C LEU A 961 -35.72 15.61 34.55
N ARG A 962 -37.02 15.57 34.90
CA ARG A 962 -38.09 15.12 33.97
C ARG A 962 -38.14 15.90 32.65
N GLN A 963 -37.71 17.16 32.64
CA GLN A 963 -37.64 17.97 31.42
C GLN A 963 -36.49 17.55 30.48
N TYR A 964 -35.40 17.01 31.03
CA TYR A 964 -34.20 16.60 30.28
C TYR A 964 -34.20 15.10 29.97
N ASP A 965 -34.84 14.29 30.82
CA ASP A 965 -35.13 12.89 30.57
C ASP A 965 -36.60 12.55 30.88
N PRO A 966 -37.50 12.71 29.89
CA PRO A 966 -38.92 12.39 30.05
C PRO A 966 -39.20 10.90 30.30
N LYS A 967 -38.22 10.01 30.14
CA LYS A 967 -38.35 8.56 30.34
C LYS A 967 -37.88 8.10 31.71
N MET A 968 -37.36 8.99 32.56
CA MET A 968 -37.05 8.69 33.96
C MET A 968 -38.37 8.46 34.72
N GLN A 969 -38.41 7.42 35.56
CA GLN A 969 -39.61 6.96 36.28
C GLN A 969 -39.31 6.88 37.77
N GLU A 970 -40.35 6.89 38.61
CA GLU A 970 -40.17 6.74 40.06
C GLU A 970 -39.55 5.39 40.41
N GLU A 971 -38.60 5.39 41.35
CA GLU A 971 -37.90 4.19 41.84
C GLU A 971 -37.82 4.25 43.37
N GLU A 972 -38.47 3.31 44.04
CA GLU A 972 -38.44 3.22 45.50
C GLU A 972 -37.06 2.79 46.02
N ASN A 973 -36.56 3.49 47.04
CA ASN A 973 -35.27 3.21 47.67
C ASN A 973 -34.10 3.21 46.67
N ALA A 974 -34.15 4.07 45.65
CA ALA A 974 -33.03 4.32 44.76
C ALA A 974 -32.34 5.66 45.11
N LEU A 975 -31.01 5.67 45.00
CA LEU A 975 -30.20 6.87 45.13
C LEU A 975 -29.77 7.34 43.73
N TYR A 976 -29.86 8.64 43.45
CA TYR A 976 -29.37 9.24 42.23
C TYR A 976 -28.05 9.97 42.48
N ILE A 977 -27.00 9.63 41.71
CA ILE A 977 -25.73 10.33 41.77
C ILE A 977 -25.80 11.52 40.84
N GLU A 978 -25.70 12.71 41.42
CA GLU A 978 -25.83 13.97 40.70
C GLU A 978 -24.49 14.42 40.14
N SER A 979 -23.43 14.34 40.94
CA SER A 979 -22.09 14.73 40.50
C SER A 979 -20.99 13.90 41.14
N ILE A 980 -19.92 13.69 40.36
CA ILE A 980 -18.67 13.08 40.82
C ILE A 980 -17.53 13.88 40.20
N ALA A 981 -16.71 14.52 41.04
CA ALA A 981 -15.54 15.25 40.59
C ALA A 981 -14.30 14.83 41.37
N ILE A 982 -13.18 14.69 40.66
CA ILE A 982 -11.85 14.49 41.25
C ILE A 982 -10.91 15.37 40.45
N LEU A 983 -10.07 16.14 41.13
CA LEU A 983 -9.05 16.96 40.51
C LEU A 983 -8.19 16.12 39.55
N PRO A 984 -7.89 16.58 38.32
CA PRO A 984 -7.16 15.82 37.31
C PRO A 984 -5.89 15.14 37.85
N GLU A 985 -5.13 15.83 38.69
CA GLU A 985 -3.90 15.37 39.31
C GLU A 985 -4.11 14.30 40.41
N SER A 986 -5.31 14.18 40.96
CA SER A 986 -5.68 13.17 41.97
C SER A 986 -6.47 11.98 41.38
N ARG A 987 -6.73 11.98 40.07
CA ARG A 987 -7.43 10.88 39.39
C ARG A 987 -6.56 9.64 39.33
N SER A 988 -7.05 8.56 39.94
CA SER A 988 -6.48 7.22 39.79
C SER A 988 -7.56 6.15 39.82
N LEU A 989 -7.32 5.01 39.17
CA LEU A 989 -8.25 3.88 39.23
C LEU A 989 -8.47 3.41 40.68
N ARG A 990 -7.42 3.46 41.51
CA ARG A 990 -7.53 3.11 42.93
C ARG A 990 -8.47 4.05 43.67
N THR A 991 -8.32 5.36 43.46
CA THR A 991 -9.18 6.40 44.06
C THR A 991 -10.64 6.19 43.68
N PHE A 992 -10.90 5.99 42.39
CA PHE A 992 -12.25 5.75 41.88
C PHE A 992 -12.86 4.46 42.45
N LEU A 993 -12.07 3.37 42.50
CA LEU A 993 -12.53 2.09 43.04
C LEU A 993 -12.89 2.19 44.53
N GLN A 994 -12.11 2.96 45.29
CA GLN A 994 -12.34 3.18 46.71
C GLN A 994 -13.55 4.10 46.96
N LEU A 995 -13.72 5.16 46.16
CA LEU A 995 -14.92 6.02 46.21
C LEU A 995 -16.19 5.20 46.01
N GLY A 996 -16.25 4.37 44.97
CA GLY A 996 -17.43 3.55 44.72
C GLY A 996 -17.66 2.46 45.77
N ARG A 997 -16.60 1.94 46.41
CA ARG A 997 -16.75 1.02 47.57
C ARG A 997 -17.33 1.74 48.79
N THR A 998 -16.85 2.94 49.10
CA THR A 998 -17.38 3.76 50.19
C THR A 998 -18.84 4.10 49.96
N LEU A 999 -19.20 4.51 48.73
CA LEU A 999 -20.57 4.77 48.34
C LEU A 999 -21.44 3.51 48.48
N LEU A 1000 -21.06 2.38 47.88
CA LEU A 1000 -21.86 1.15 47.93
C LEU A 1000 -22.09 0.66 49.36
N GLN A 1001 -21.09 0.80 50.24
CA GLN A 1001 -21.22 0.45 51.64
C GLN A 1001 -22.27 1.34 52.34
N GLU A 1002 -22.22 2.66 52.12
CA GLU A 1002 -23.16 3.58 52.74
C GLU A 1002 -24.58 3.46 52.17
N VAL A 1003 -24.70 3.21 50.88
CA VAL A 1003 -25.97 2.93 50.20
C VAL A 1003 -26.65 1.70 50.83
N LYS A 1004 -25.89 0.62 51.10
CA LYS A 1004 -26.39 -0.56 51.84
C LYS A 1004 -26.81 -0.20 53.26
N ASN A 1005 -25.99 0.57 53.98
CA ASN A 1005 -26.26 0.95 55.37
C ASN A 1005 -27.56 1.77 55.50
N ARG A 1006 -27.87 2.61 54.51
CA ARG A 1006 -29.08 3.45 54.47
C ARG A 1006 -30.29 2.78 53.83
N GLY A 1007 -30.18 1.51 53.43
CA GLY A 1007 -31.31 0.72 52.92
C GLY A 1007 -31.70 1.01 51.47
N PHE A 1008 -30.87 1.70 50.70
CA PHE A 1008 -31.07 1.87 49.27
C PHE A 1008 -30.78 0.55 48.54
N LYS A 1009 -31.62 0.22 47.55
CA LYS A 1009 -31.52 -1.03 46.76
C LYS A 1009 -30.82 -0.82 45.42
N LYS A 1010 -30.73 0.44 44.96
CA LYS A 1010 -30.22 0.79 43.64
C LYS A 1010 -29.52 2.13 43.66
N ILE A 1011 -28.59 2.29 42.73
CA ILE A 1011 -27.96 3.57 42.38
C ILE A 1011 -28.29 3.86 40.92
N THR A 1012 -28.65 5.10 40.61
CA THR A 1012 -28.96 5.58 39.26
C THR A 1012 -28.15 6.83 38.95
N MET A 1013 -27.83 7.08 37.69
CA MET A 1013 -27.11 8.30 37.28
C MET A 1013 -27.16 8.53 35.78
N HIS A 1014 -26.92 9.78 35.36
CA HIS A 1014 -26.55 10.13 33.99
C HIS A 1014 -25.03 10.26 33.90
N ALA A 1015 -24.38 9.28 33.27
CA ALA A 1015 -22.93 9.22 33.18
C ALA A 1015 -22.44 9.70 31.80
N ARG A 1016 -21.51 10.64 31.81
CA ARG A 1016 -20.89 11.20 30.60
C ARG A 1016 -20.20 10.10 29.77
N VAL A 1017 -20.49 10.06 28.46
CA VAL A 1017 -19.86 9.11 27.53
C VAL A 1017 -18.48 9.59 27.10
N ALA A 1018 -18.33 10.88 26.79
CA ALA A 1018 -17.11 11.47 26.26
C ALA A 1018 -15.89 11.35 27.20
N SER A 1019 -16.11 11.33 28.52
CA SER A 1019 -15.04 11.15 29.52
C SER A 1019 -14.69 9.69 29.79
N GLY A 1020 -15.41 8.73 29.21
CA GLY A 1020 -15.27 7.30 29.49
C GLY A 1020 -15.84 6.85 30.84
N LEU A 1021 -16.46 7.75 31.62
CA LEU A 1021 -17.04 7.43 32.94
C LEU A 1021 -18.13 6.36 32.84
N SER A 1022 -19.04 6.49 31.86
CA SER A 1022 -20.08 5.47 31.63
C SER A 1022 -19.47 4.07 31.43
N SER A 1023 -18.45 3.95 30.56
CA SER A 1023 -17.78 2.67 30.32
C SER A 1023 -17.09 2.12 31.57
N ALA A 1024 -16.48 3.00 32.39
CA ALA A 1024 -15.83 2.59 33.63
C ALA A 1024 -16.83 2.02 34.64
N LEU A 1025 -17.99 2.65 34.81
CA LEU A 1025 -19.05 2.18 35.70
C LEU A 1025 -19.61 0.82 35.27
N GLN A 1026 -19.87 0.65 33.97
CA GLN A 1026 -20.35 -0.63 33.43
C GLN A 1026 -19.32 -1.75 33.64
N LYS A 1027 -18.04 -1.51 33.33
CA LYS A 1027 -16.96 -2.52 33.43
C LYS A 1027 -16.57 -2.87 34.86
N ARG A 1028 -16.62 -1.90 35.79
CA ARG A 1028 -16.06 -2.06 37.16
C ARG A 1028 -17.11 -2.36 38.22
N TYR A 1029 -18.31 -1.84 38.04
CA TYR A 1029 -19.41 -1.97 38.99
C TYR A 1029 -20.62 -2.71 38.42
N GLY A 1030 -20.53 -3.23 37.20
CA GLY A 1030 -21.63 -3.95 36.57
C GLY A 1030 -22.84 -3.06 36.29
N ALA A 1031 -22.63 -1.74 36.15
CA ALA A 1031 -23.70 -0.82 35.84
C ALA A 1031 -24.41 -1.23 34.54
N LYS A 1032 -25.74 -1.32 34.60
CA LYS A 1032 -26.59 -1.63 33.47
C LYS A 1032 -26.86 -0.36 32.68
N HIS A 1033 -26.50 -0.38 31.39
CA HIS A 1033 -26.90 0.65 30.45
C HIS A 1033 -28.38 0.53 30.12
N LEU A 1034 -29.15 1.60 30.32
CA LEU A 1034 -30.58 1.61 30.05
C LEU A 1034 -30.94 2.40 28.79
N ARG A 1035 -30.31 3.56 28.58
CA ARG A 1035 -30.47 4.41 27.38
C ARG A 1035 -29.36 5.45 27.28
N THR A 1036 -29.21 6.05 26.11
CA THR A 1036 -28.37 7.22 25.86
C THR A 1036 -29.26 8.43 25.59
N ILE A 1037 -28.89 9.58 26.14
CA ILE A 1037 -29.48 10.89 25.88
C ILE A 1037 -28.44 11.70 25.13
N ASP A 1038 -28.72 12.01 23.86
CA ASP A 1038 -27.75 12.58 22.93
C ASP A 1038 -27.25 13.98 23.33
N ASN A 1039 -28.05 14.70 24.12
CA ASN A 1039 -27.74 16.07 24.53
C ASN A 1039 -28.27 16.38 25.93
N TRP A 1040 -27.60 15.83 26.95
CA TRP A 1040 -27.94 16.06 28.36
C TRP A 1040 -27.79 17.54 28.72
N TYR A 1041 -28.81 18.16 29.34
CA TYR A 1041 -28.82 19.58 29.73
C TYR A 1041 -28.41 20.59 28.64
N ASN A 1042 -28.56 20.22 27.35
CA ASN A 1042 -28.05 21.00 26.23
C ASN A 1042 -26.52 21.21 26.22
N PHE A 1043 -25.75 20.31 26.83
CA PHE A 1043 -24.29 20.39 26.88
C PHE A 1043 -23.57 20.10 25.55
N GLY A 1044 -24.29 19.61 24.54
CA GLY A 1044 -23.77 19.28 23.22
C GLY A 1044 -23.08 17.91 23.12
N GLU A 1045 -23.30 17.01 24.08
CA GLU A 1045 -22.70 15.67 24.10
C GLU A 1045 -23.59 14.60 24.77
N PRO A 1046 -23.37 13.30 24.44
CA PRO A 1046 -24.21 12.22 24.94
C PRO A 1046 -23.87 11.78 26.38
N PHE A 1047 -24.92 11.44 27.13
CA PHE A 1047 -24.84 10.82 28.45
C PHE A 1047 -25.63 9.51 28.46
N ASP A 1048 -25.12 8.52 29.18
CA ASP A 1048 -25.81 7.25 29.40
C ASP A 1048 -26.56 7.27 30.73
N TYR A 1049 -27.84 6.91 30.71
CA TYR A 1049 -28.58 6.62 31.93
C TYR A 1049 -28.25 5.19 32.40
N LEU A 1050 -27.63 5.11 33.58
CA LEU A 1050 -27.11 3.89 34.16
C LEU A 1050 -27.81 3.53 35.47
N GLU A 1051 -27.91 2.22 35.73
CA GLU A 1051 -28.42 1.64 36.97
C GLU A 1051 -27.41 0.64 37.55
N ILE A 1052 -27.20 0.66 38.86
CA ILE A 1052 -26.39 -0.33 39.60
C ILE A 1052 -27.28 -0.92 40.69
N GLU A 1053 -27.46 -2.23 40.69
CA GLU A 1053 -28.08 -2.96 41.80
C GLU A 1053 -27.07 -3.12 42.95
N VAL A 1054 -27.54 -2.99 44.19
CA VAL A 1054 -26.71 -2.86 45.41
C VAL A 1054 -26.64 -4.14 46.21
#